data_AF-A0A7H0IIH7-F1
#
_entry.id   AF-A0A7H0IIH7-F1
#
_cell.length_a   1.000
_cell.length_b   1.000
_cell.length_c   1.000
_cell.angle_alpha   90.00
_cell.angle_beta   90.00
_cell.angle_gamma   90.00
#
_symmetry.space_group_name_H-M   'P 1'
#
loop_
_entity.id
_entity.type
_entity.pdbx_description
1 polymer ?
#
loop_
_entity_poly.entity_id
_entity_poly.type
_entity_poly.pdbx_seq_one_letter_code
_entity_poly.pdbx_strand_id
1 'polypeptide(L)'
;MAAETLKSGTGAGGAAAVRRLLLDNGALTALIVLVVAMSALSGDFLTTDNLLNVGVQAAVTAILAFGVTFVIVSAGIDLSVGSVAALSATVLAWSATSHGVPVFLAVLLALATGVAAGLINGFLISYGKLPPFIATLAMLSVGRGLALVISDGSPIAFPDSVSHLGDTLGGWLPVPVLVMVAMGLIAAFVLGRTYIGRSMYAIGGNEEAARLSGLRVHRQKLAIYALSGVFAAVAGVVLASRLSSAQPQAASGYELDAIAAVVIGGASLAGGTGKASGTLIGALILAVLRNGLNLLNVSAFWQQVVIGVVIALAVLLDTVRRKAGATPTAFGAPGGSKGKQVATYGIAAVATVAVVGATSFLHNGSSGSSEKKIGLSLSTLNNPFFVQIRSGAQAEAKKLGVDLTVTDAQNDANQQANQLQNFTSSNLGAIIVNPVDSDAAGNSVKAADKAKIPVIAVDRGVNKADVEALVASDNVAGGEQAAKSIAEKLGGSGKIVILQGQAGTSAARERAEGFAKGLKAYPGIQVVAQQPADFDRTKGLDVMSNLLQAHPDVQGVIAANDEMALGAIKALGSKAGKSVQVVGFDGTPDGLKAVEQGTLYASVAQQPSQLGRIAVDNALRAIEGKSVEETIKVPVKVVTKENVAGFSG
;
A
#
# COMPACT_ATOMS: atom_id res chain seq x y z
N MET A 1 3.42 55.50 15.26
CA MET A 1 3.86 56.83 14.75
C MET A 1 4.17 56.67 13.28
N ALA A 2 3.64 57.58 12.45
CA ALA A 2 3.96 57.79 11.04
C ALA A 2 5.48 58.02 10.86
N ALA A 3 6.14 57.83 9.72
CA ALA A 3 5.71 57.84 8.33
C ALA A 3 6.74 57.07 7.49
N GLU A 4 6.30 56.32 6.48
CA GLU A 4 6.92 56.24 5.15
C GLU A 4 6.03 55.39 4.23
N THR A 5 4.98 56.03 3.74
CA THR A 5 4.17 55.55 2.62
C THR A 5 4.42 56.50 1.45
N LEU A 6 5.46 56.24 0.66
CA LEU A 6 5.62 56.83 -0.68
C LEU A 6 6.18 55.79 -1.66
N LYS A 7 5.24 55.23 -2.43
CA LYS A 7 5.32 54.81 -3.84
C LYS A 7 6.70 54.46 -4.41
N SER A 8 6.89 53.17 -4.72
CA SER A 8 7.43 52.75 -6.01
C SER A 8 6.44 51.82 -6.70
N GLY A 9 5.46 52.41 -7.37
CA GLY A 9 4.69 51.71 -8.38
C GLY A 9 5.53 51.61 -9.65
N THR A 10 6.10 50.45 -9.91
CA THR A 10 6.31 49.95 -11.28
C THR A 10 6.06 48.45 -11.25
N GLY A 11 5.23 47.96 -12.17
CA GLY A 11 4.74 46.60 -12.17
C GLY A 11 5.88 45.60 -12.11
N ALA A 12 5.95 44.83 -11.02
CA ALA A 12 6.59 43.53 -11.08
C ALA A 12 5.74 42.72 -12.06
N GLY A 13 6.12 42.72 -13.34
CA GLY A 13 5.49 41.87 -14.34
C GLY A 13 5.38 40.45 -13.78
N GLY A 14 4.31 39.73 -14.10
CA GLY A 14 4.04 38.40 -13.53
C GLY A 14 5.27 37.50 -13.50
N ALA A 15 6.15 37.60 -14.50
CA ALA A 15 7.45 36.93 -14.56
C ALA A 15 8.41 37.25 -13.38
N ALA A 16 8.51 38.49 -12.91
CA ALA A 16 9.35 38.87 -11.77
C ALA A 16 8.79 38.38 -10.43
N ALA A 17 7.47 38.40 -10.27
CA ALA A 17 6.79 37.86 -9.08
C ALA A 17 6.87 36.33 -9.03
N VAL A 18 6.65 35.66 -10.16
CA VAL A 18 6.81 34.21 -10.33
C VAL A 18 8.26 33.80 -10.10
N ARG A 19 9.23 34.53 -10.68
CA ARG A 19 10.66 34.26 -10.46
C ARG A 19 11.04 34.37 -8.99
N ARG A 20 10.51 35.35 -8.26
CA ARG A 20 10.77 35.51 -6.82
C ARG A 20 10.13 34.38 -6.00
N LEU A 21 8.88 34.03 -6.28
CA LEU A 21 8.16 32.93 -5.61
C LEU A 21 8.89 31.58 -5.79
N LEU A 22 9.37 31.30 -7.00
CA LEU A 22 10.10 30.06 -7.32
C LEU A 22 11.48 30.02 -6.64
N LEU A 23 12.26 31.09 -6.77
CA LEU A 23 13.62 31.15 -6.21
C LEU A 23 13.64 31.14 -4.67
N ASP A 24 12.58 31.63 -4.03
CA ASP A 24 12.47 31.67 -2.56
C ASP A 24 11.92 30.35 -1.96
N ASN A 25 11.31 29.46 -2.78
CA ASN A 25 10.72 28.20 -2.33
C ASN A 25 11.32 26.98 -3.04
N GLY A 26 12.41 26.45 -2.46
CA GLY A 26 13.17 25.34 -3.04
C GLY A 26 12.37 24.06 -3.28
N ALA A 27 11.42 23.73 -2.38
CA ALA A 27 10.56 22.56 -2.56
C ALA A 27 9.59 22.74 -3.74
N LEU A 28 9.00 23.94 -3.90
CA LEU A 28 8.11 24.22 -5.02
C LEU A 28 8.88 24.17 -6.36
N THR A 29 10.10 24.70 -6.38
CA THR A 29 10.98 24.58 -7.56
C THR A 29 11.28 23.13 -7.89
N ALA A 30 11.62 22.29 -6.91
CA ALA A 30 11.87 20.87 -7.12
C ALA A 30 10.63 20.15 -7.70
N LEU A 31 9.43 20.43 -7.17
CA LEU A 31 8.18 19.88 -7.69
C LEU A 31 7.96 20.27 -9.15
N ILE A 32 8.15 21.54 -9.51
CA ILE A 32 7.95 22.02 -10.88
C ILE A 32 8.94 21.37 -11.84
N VAL A 33 10.22 21.27 -11.47
CA VAL A 33 11.22 20.59 -12.32
C VAL A 33 10.85 19.12 -12.49
N LEU A 34 10.40 18.45 -11.42
CA LEU A 34 9.97 17.07 -11.49
C LEU A 34 8.77 16.89 -12.43
N VAL A 35 7.76 17.76 -12.32
CA VAL A 35 6.59 17.76 -13.22
C VAL A 35 7.01 17.96 -14.67
N VAL A 36 7.89 18.93 -14.96
CA VAL A 36 8.41 19.17 -16.33
C VAL A 36 9.18 17.95 -16.85
N ALA A 37 10.03 17.33 -16.01
CA ALA A 37 10.79 16.15 -16.38
C ALA A 37 9.86 14.96 -16.69
N MET A 38 8.87 14.67 -15.82
CA MET A 38 7.92 13.58 -16.07
C MET A 38 7.08 13.83 -17.32
N SER A 39 6.67 15.08 -17.57
CA SER A 39 5.92 15.47 -18.76
C SER A 39 6.73 15.29 -20.06
N ALA A 40 8.04 15.49 -20.00
CA ALA A 40 8.92 15.29 -21.14
C ALA A 40 9.18 13.80 -21.43
N LEU A 41 9.08 12.94 -20.41
CA LEU A 41 9.38 11.51 -20.51
C LEU A 41 8.14 10.65 -20.79
N SER A 42 6.94 11.13 -20.49
CA SER A 42 5.69 10.43 -20.75
C SER A 42 4.64 11.39 -21.30
N GLY A 43 4.07 11.04 -22.46
CA GLY A 43 2.98 11.80 -23.08
C GLY A 43 1.68 11.78 -22.27
N ASP A 44 1.50 10.79 -21.40
CA ASP A 44 0.28 10.61 -20.60
C ASP A 44 0.32 11.38 -19.28
N PHE A 45 1.48 11.93 -18.90
CA PHE A 45 1.69 12.49 -17.56
C PHE A 45 0.80 13.72 -17.28
N LEU A 46 0.62 14.61 -18.26
CA LEU A 46 -0.17 15.84 -18.12
C LEU A 46 -1.67 15.66 -18.43
N THR A 47 -2.13 14.43 -18.65
CA THR A 47 -3.55 14.16 -18.84
C THR A 47 -4.34 14.50 -17.57
N THR A 48 -5.59 14.95 -17.74
CA THR A 48 -6.44 15.32 -16.61
C THR A 48 -6.63 14.16 -15.64
N ASP A 49 -6.83 12.95 -16.16
CA ASP A 49 -6.99 11.73 -15.37
C ASP A 49 -5.73 11.41 -14.56
N ASN A 50 -4.55 11.53 -15.17
CA ASN A 50 -3.31 11.30 -14.45
C ASN A 50 -3.05 12.36 -13.36
N LEU A 51 -3.35 13.64 -13.62
CA LEU A 51 -3.18 14.71 -12.61
C LEU A 51 -4.14 14.52 -11.42
N LEU A 52 -5.39 14.11 -11.67
CA LEU A 52 -6.34 13.77 -10.61
C LEU A 52 -5.86 12.56 -9.81
N ASN A 53 -5.34 11.54 -10.50
CA ASN A 53 -4.77 10.35 -9.88
C ASN A 53 -3.54 10.69 -9.00
N VAL A 54 -2.63 11.53 -9.45
CA VAL A 54 -1.52 12.07 -8.62
C VAL A 54 -2.06 12.73 -7.35
N GLY A 55 -3.15 13.51 -7.47
CA GLY A 55 -3.83 14.10 -6.32
C GLY A 55 -4.36 13.06 -5.33
N VAL A 56 -5.00 11.99 -5.82
CA VAL A 56 -5.51 10.89 -4.99
C VAL A 56 -4.36 10.15 -4.30
N GLN A 57 -3.26 9.89 -5.02
CA GLN A 57 -2.06 9.25 -4.46
C GLN A 57 -1.41 10.10 -3.38
N ALA A 58 -1.40 11.43 -3.56
CA ALA A 58 -0.89 12.36 -2.55
C ALA A 58 -1.79 12.45 -1.32
N ALA A 59 -3.10 12.26 -1.45
CA ALA A 59 -4.08 12.58 -0.41
C ALA A 59 -3.81 11.89 0.93
N VAL A 60 -3.67 10.56 0.95
CA VAL A 60 -3.49 9.80 2.19
C VAL A 60 -2.18 10.21 2.89
N THR A 61 -1.08 10.25 2.15
CA THR A 61 0.23 10.64 2.68
C THR A 61 0.26 12.10 3.12
N ALA A 62 -0.38 13.01 2.38
CA ALA A 62 -0.44 14.43 2.74
C ALA A 62 -1.25 14.65 4.03
N ILE A 63 -2.39 13.98 4.20
CA ILE A 63 -3.19 14.06 5.44
C ILE A 63 -2.36 13.58 6.63
N LEU A 64 -1.70 12.42 6.53
CA LEU A 64 -0.78 11.95 7.57
C LEU A 64 0.34 12.96 7.84
N ALA A 65 0.97 13.46 6.79
CA ALA A 65 2.08 14.40 6.87
C ALA A 65 1.66 15.72 7.54
N PHE A 66 0.45 16.22 7.34
CA PHE A 66 -0.05 17.40 8.06
C PHE A 66 -0.11 17.17 9.57
N GLY A 67 -0.58 16.00 10.03
CA GLY A 67 -0.56 15.62 11.44
C GLY A 67 0.87 15.53 12.00
N VAL A 68 1.75 14.85 11.25
CA VAL A 68 3.18 14.73 11.58
C VAL A 68 3.88 16.09 11.60
N THR A 69 3.44 17.06 10.81
CA THR A 69 3.98 18.43 10.81
C THR A 69 3.84 19.09 12.19
N PHE A 70 2.70 18.90 12.87
CA PHE A 70 2.51 19.43 14.22
C PHE A 70 3.53 18.87 15.20
N VAL A 71 3.76 17.56 15.12
CA VAL A 71 4.70 16.83 15.98
C VAL A 71 6.13 17.27 15.70
N ILE A 72 6.55 17.30 14.43
CA ILE A 72 7.91 17.70 14.03
C ILE A 72 8.19 19.15 14.39
N VAL A 73 7.25 20.07 14.16
CA VAL A 73 7.43 21.49 14.53
C VAL A 73 7.65 21.65 16.04
N SER A 74 7.08 20.76 16.86
CA SER A 74 7.29 20.72 18.32
C SER A 74 8.53 19.95 18.79
N ALA A 75 9.44 19.58 17.87
CA ALA A 75 10.62 18.73 18.12
C ALA A 75 10.27 17.30 18.61
N GLY A 76 9.10 16.78 18.23
CA GLY A 76 8.69 15.40 18.47
C GLY A 76 8.87 14.51 17.25
N ILE A 77 8.60 13.21 17.44
CA ILE A 77 8.52 12.20 16.37
C ILE A 77 7.30 11.33 16.65
N ASP A 78 6.48 11.06 15.63
CA ASP A 78 5.33 10.14 15.72
C ASP A 78 5.41 9.08 14.62
N LEU A 79 5.89 7.90 14.99
CA LEU A 79 5.94 6.73 14.10
C LEU A 79 4.64 5.94 14.06
N SER A 80 3.69 6.24 14.96
CA SER A 80 2.47 5.44 15.08
C SER A 80 1.42 5.75 14.01
N VAL A 81 1.55 6.87 13.29
CA VAL A 81 0.50 7.42 12.41
C VAL A 81 -0.04 6.42 11.37
N GLY A 82 0.81 5.59 10.76
CA GLY A 82 0.37 4.56 9.82
C GLY A 82 -0.45 3.46 10.48
N SER A 83 0.03 2.93 11.62
CA SER A 83 -0.70 1.92 12.40
C SER A 83 -2.01 2.44 13.01
N VAL A 84 -2.05 3.71 13.42
CA VAL A 84 -3.24 4.36 13.98
C VAL A 84 -4.27 4.60 12.88
N ALA A 85 -3.84 4.94 11.67
CA ALA A 85 -4.70 5.01 10.50
C ALA A 85 -5.34 3.65 10.19
N ALA A 86 -4.54 2.58 10.15
CA ALA A 86 -5.04 1.21 9.95
C ALA A 86 -6.02 0.80 11.05
N LEU A 87 -5.67 1.00 12.33
CA LEU A 87 -6.56 0.70 13.46
C LEU A 87 -7.88 1.48 13.40
N SER A 88 -7.82 2.78 13.11
CA SER A 88 -9.03 3.61 13.01
C SER A 88 -9.94 3.15 11.87
N ALA A 89 -9.36 2.77 10.73
CA ALA A 89 -10.09 2.18 9.61
C ALA A 89 -10.71 0.83 9.96
N THR A 90 -9.98 -0.04 10.67
CA THR A 90 -10.50 -1.32 11.14
C THR A 90 -11.65 -1.14 12.13
N VAL A 91 -11.55 -0.20 13.08
CA VAL A 91 -12.64 0.13 14.00
C VAL A 91 -13.87 0.63 13.25
N LEU A 92 -13.68 1.45 12.21
CA LEU A 92 -14.78 1.89 11.34
C LEU A 92 -15.47 0.69 10.70
N ALA A 93 -14.72 -0.21 10.06
CA ALA A 93 -15.28 -1.36 9.34
C ALA A 93 -15.94 -2.36 10.28
N TRP A 94 -15.28 -2.66 11.39
CA TRP A 94 -15.78 -3.59 12.39
C TRP A 94 -17.08 -3.10 13.05
N SER A 95 -17.18 -1.79 13.32
CA SER A 95 -18.42 -1.22 13.87
C SER A 95 -19.53 -1.11 12.83
N ALA A 96 -19.22 -0.64 11.62
CA ALA A 96 -20.22 -0.43 10.57
C ALA A 96 -20.73 -1.76 9.97
N THR A 97 -19.83 -2.69 9.66
CA THR A 97 -20.15 -3.96 8.99
C THR A 97 -20.54 -5.04 9.97
N SER A 98 -19.72 -5.30 11.00
CA SER A 98 -19.93 -6.45 11.89
C SER A 98 -20.97 -6.19 12.98
N HIS A 99 -21.15 -4.94 13.40
CA HIS A 99 -22.10 -4.54 14.45
C HIS A 99 -23.27 -3.69 13.95
N GLY A 100 -23.33 -3.39 12.65
CA GLY A 100 -24.41 -2.62 12.03
C GLY A 100 -24.53 -1.18 12.55
N VAL A 101 -23.47 -0.62 13.14
CA VAL A 101 -23.48 0.76 13.65
C VAL A 101 -23.62 1.73 12.47
N PRO A 102 -24.49 2.75 12.55
CA PRO A 102 -24.62 3.76 11.51
C PRO A 102 -23.27 4.39 11.14
N VAL A 103 -23.00 4.54 9.83
CA VAL A 103 -21.70 4.98 9.30
C VAL A 103 -21.18 6.26 9.97
N PHE A 104 -22.06 7.24 10.21
CA PHE A 104 -21.66 8.48 10.89
C PHE A 104 -21.10 8.22 12.30
N LEU A 105 -21.73 7.33 13.08
CA LEU A 105 -21.25 6.95 14.40
C LEU A 105 -19.95 6.12 14.30
N ALA A 106 -19.85 5.23 13.31
CA ALA A 106 -18.62 4.48 13.05
C ALA A 106 -17.43 5.39 12.70
N VAL A 107 -17.65 6.46 11.92
CA VAL A 107 -16.64 7.50 11.65
C VAL A 107 -16.23 8.22 12.94
N LEU A 108 -17.18 8.57 13.81
CA LEU A 108 -16.86 9.18 15.11
C LEU A 108 -16.04 8.24 16.00
N LEU A 109 -16.34 6.94 16.00
CA LEU A 109 -15.55 5.94 16.71
C LEU A 109 -14.12 5.84 16.16
N ALA A 110 -13.97 5.83 14.83
CA ALA A 110 -12.64 5.84 14.19
C ALA A 110 -11.82 7.08 14.58
N LEU A 111 -12.44 8.27 14.57
CA LEU A 111 -11.79 9.51 15.02
C LEU A 111 -11.43 9.45 16.51
N ALA A 112 -12.32 8.92 17.35
CA ALA A 112 -12.07 8.74 18.78
C ALA A 112 -10.89 7.78 19.02
N THR A 113 -10.75 6.71 18.24
CA THR A 113 -9.60 5.81 18.29
C THR A 113 -8.29 6.53 17.98
N GLY A 114 -8.26 7.36 16.93
CA GLY A 114 -7.10 8.19 16.61
C GLY A 114 -6.73 9.17 17.72
N VAL A 115 -7.72 9.89 18.26
CA VAL A 115 -7.54 10.81 19.39
C VAL A 115 -7.01 10.06 20.62
N ALA A 116 -7.56 8.90 20.94
CA ALA A 116 -7.13 8.09 22.08
C ALA A 116 -5.67 7.65 21.95
N ALA A 117 -5.28 7.11 20.79
CA ALA A 117 -3.90 6.73 20.52
C ALA A 117 -2.93 7.94 20.62
N GLY A 118 -3.33 9.07 20.05
CA GLY A 118 -2.58 10.33 20.14
C GLY A 118 -2.43 10.84 21.58
N LEU A 119 -3.51 10.79 22.37
CA LEU A 119 -3.48 11.18 23.78
C LEU A 119 -2.59 10.25 24.62
N ILE A 120 -2.61 8.94 24.35
CA ILE A 120 -1.73 7.96 25.00
C ILE A 120 -0.27 8.29 24.71
N ASN A 121 0.09 8.51 23.44
CA ASN A 121 1.43 8.94 23.05
C ASN A 121 1.83 10.25 23.77
N GLY A 122 0.96 11.26 23.69
CA GLY A 122 1.20 12.56 24.32
C GLY A 122 1.37 12.46 25.84
N PHE A 123 0.60 11.59 26.49
CA PHE A 123 0.69 11.33 27.94
C PHE A 123 2.01 10.65 28.30
N LEU A 124 2.36 9.57 27.61
CA LEU A 124 3.62 8.83 27.84
C LEU A 124 4.85 9.71 27.66
N ILE A 125 4.81 10.60 26.67
CA ILE A 125 5.92 11.53 26.39
C ILE A 125 5.96 12.65 27.44
N SER A 126 4.82 13.26 27.74
CA SER A 126 4.76 14.47 28.56
C SER A 126 4.86 14.19 30.06
N TYR A 127 4.17 13.16 30.53
CA TYR A 127 4.08 12.80 31.95
C TYR A 127 4.91 11.55 32.27
N GLY A 128 4.91 10.56 31.37
CA GLY A 128 5.75 9.38 31.50
C GLY A 128 7.23 9.63 31.20
N LYS A 129 7.58 10.81 30.65
CA LYS A 129 8.94 11.21 30.27
C LYS A 129 9.64 10.22 29.32
N LEU A 130 8.87 9.44 28.57
CA LEU A 130 9.43 8.57 27.53
C LEU A 130 9.92 9.41 26.34
N PRO A 131 11.06 9.06 25.73
CA PRO A 131 11.45 9.63 24.45
C PRO A 131 10.34 9.46 23.40
N PRO A 132 10.03 10.48 22.57
CA PRO A 132 8.94 10.42 21.59
C PRO A 132 8.99 9.22 20.65
N PHE A 133 10.18 8.88 20.17
CA PHE A 133 10.39 7.71 19.31
C PHE A 133 9.96 6.41 20.00
N ILE A 134 10.27 6.22 21.29
CA ILE A 134 9.94 4.98 22.01
C ILE A 134 8.43 4.88 22.25
N ALA A 135 7.80 5.97 22.71
CA ALA A 135 6.36 5.98 22.96
C ALA A 135 5.57 5.67 21.68
N THR A 136 5.93 6.32 20.57
CA THR A 136 5.22 6.15 19.30
C THR A 136 5.56 4.84 18.58
N LEU A 137 6.76 4.29 18.76
CA LEU A 137 7.07 2.92 18.32
C LEU A 137 6.26 1.87 19.10
N ALA A 138 6.07 2.06 20.41
CA ALA A 138 5.21 1.18 21.19
C ALA A 138 3.75 1.25 20.71
N MET A 139 3.23 2.46 20.47
CA MET A 139 1.90 2.65 19.90
C MET A 139 1.80 2.14 18.46
N LEU A 140 2.89 2.13 17.67
CA LEU A 140 2.93 1.48 16.37
C LEU A 140 2.57 -0.01 16.49
N SER A 141 3.28 -0.72 17.38
CA SER A 141 3.06 -2.14 17.62
C SER A 141 1.67 -2.42 18.20
N VAL A 142 1.21 -1.62 19.17
CA VAL A 142 -0.13 -1.76 19.77
C VAL A 142 -1.21 -1.49 18.73
N GLY A 143 -1.08 -0.44 17.93
CA GLY A 143 -2.05 -0.09 16.89
C GLY A 143 -2.19 -1.18 15.84
N ARG A 144 -1.05 -1.69 15.35
CA ARG A 144 -1.01 -2.79 14.38
C ARG A 144 -1.56 -4.09 14.97
N GLY A 145 -1.21 -4.42 16.20
CA GLY A 145 -1.69 -5.60 16.90
C GLY A 145 -3.20 -5.56 17.16
N LEU A 146 -3.73 -4.42 17.63
CA LEU A 146 -5.16 -4.25 17.83
C LEU A 146 -5.95 -4.30 16.52
N ALA A 147 -5.41 -3.73 15.44
CA ALA A 147 -6.05 -3.84 14.11
C ALA A 147 -6.16 -5.31 13.69
N LEU A 148 -5.10 -6.11 13.89
CA LEU A 148 -5.10 -7.56 13.65
C LEU A 148 -6.11 -8.30 14.54
N VAL A 149 -6.16 -8.00 15.84
CA VAL A 149 -7.08 -8.65 16.78
C VAL A 149 -8.55 -8.36 16.45
N ILE A 150 -8.89 -7.10 16.16
CA ILE A 150 -10.27 -6.70 15.85
C ILE A 150 -10.74 -7.32 14.53
N SER A 151 -9.81 -7.57 13.61
CA SER A 151 -10.09 -8.08 12.27
C SER A 151 -9.92 -9.59 12.12
N ASP A 152 -9.53 -10.30 13.19
CA ASP A 152 -9.10 -11.71 13.12
C ASP A 152 -8.08 -11.95 12.00
N GLY A 153 -7.17 -10.98 11.82
CA GLY A 153 -6.14 -11.00 10.77
C GLY A 153 -6.64 -10.76 9.34
N SER A 154 -7.94 -10.54 9.14
CA SER A 154 -8.60 -10.56 7.83
C SER A 154 -9.11 -9.18 7.40
N PRO A 155 -9.06 -8.78 6.12
CA PRO A 155 -9.70 -7.55 5.67
C PRO A 155 -11.21 -7.54 5.97
N ILE A 156 -11.73 -6.39 6.44
CA ILE A 156 -13.15 -6.20 6.70
C ILE A 156 -13.75 -5.34 5.59
N ALA A 157 -14.58 -5.93 4.75
CA ALA A 157 -15.25 -5.22 3.66
C ALA A 157 -16.23 -4.16 4.19
N PHE A 158 -16.32 -3.02 3.50
CA PHE A 158 -17.28 -1.98 3.84
C PHE A 158 -18.66 -2.19 3.20
N PRO A 159 -19.74 -1.71 3.84
CA PRO A 159 -21.01 -1.56 3.15
C PRO A 159 -20.90 -0.46 2.09
N ASP A 160 -21.74 -0.53 1.06
CA ASP A 160 -21.70 0.42 -0.07
C ASP A 160 -21.87 1.88 0.38
N SER A 161 -22.60 2.13 1.47
CA SER A 161 -22.77 3.47 2.06
C SER A 161 -21.46 4.15 2.48
N VAL A 162 -20.45 3.39 2.89
CA VAL A 162 -19.09 3.90 3.21
C VAL A 162 -18.26 4.07 1.94
N SER A 163 -18.47 3.22 0.93
CA SER A 163 -17.71 3.28 -0.33
C SER A 163 -17.87 4.62 -1.07
N HIS A 164 -19.02 5.29 -0.93
CA HIS A 164 -19.25 6.62 -1.49
C HIS A 164 -18.31 7.71 -0.93
N LEU A 165 -17.76 7.53 0.28
CA LEU A 165 -16.75 8.45 0.83
C LEU A 165 -15.41 8.35 0.09
N GLY A 166 -15.17 7.24 -0.62
CA GLY A 166 -13.99 7.03 -1.46
C GLY A 166 -14.19 7.39 -2.94
N ASP A 167 -15.41 7.75 -3.34
CA ASP A 167 -15.79 8.00 -4.74
C ASP A 167 -15.47 9.45 -5.17
N THR A 168 -16.00 9.87 -6.32
CA THR A 168 -15.85 11.20 -6.92
C THR A 168 -17.09 12.06 -6.68
N LEU A 169 -16.87 13.31 -6.26
CA LEU A 169 -17.92 14.32 -6.20
C LEU A 169 -18.23 14.81 -7.61
N GLY A 170 -19.51 14.76 -8.00
CA GLY A 170 -19.97 15.22 -9.32
C GLY A 170 -19.41 14.42 -10.51
N GLY A 171 -18.84 13.24 -10.27
CA GLY A 171 -18.31 12.34 -11.30
C GLY A 171 -16.90 12.65 -11.82
N TRP A 172 -16.24 13.70 -11.31
CA TRP A 172 -14.91 14.10 -11.80
C TRP A 172 -13.92 14.51 -10.69
N LEU A 173 -14.39 14.93 -9.51
CA LEU A 173 -13.50 15.42 -8.46
C LEU A 173 -13.34 14.39 -7.33
N PRO A 174 -12.17 13.75 -7.15
CA PRO A 174 -12.01 12.72 -6.13
C PRO A 174 -12.20 13.27 -4.70
N VAL A 175 -13.08 12.64 -3.93
CA VAL A 175 -13.30 12.99 -2.52
C VAL A 175 -12.02 12.95 -1.69
N PRO A 176 -11.07 12.00 -1.88
CA PRO A 176 -9.78 12.02 -1.18
C PRO A 176 -9.01 13.35 -1.34
N VAL A 177 -9.05 13.97 -2.53
CA VAL A 177 -8.39 15.25 -2.80
C VAL A 177 -9.08 16.39 -2.04
N LEU A 178 -10.42 16.39 -1.99
CA LEU A 178 -11.19 17.38 -1.22
C LEU A 178 -10.88 17.29 0.28
N VAL A 179 -10.84 16.08 0.83
CA VAL A 179 -10.48 15.86 2.24
C VAL A 179 -9.05 16.30 2.50
N MET A 180 -8.11 15.98 1.60
CA MET A 180 -6.73 16.47 1.69
C MET A 180 -6.67 18.01 1.75
N VAL A 181 -7.38 18.70 0.87
CA VAL A 181 -7.41 20.18 0.85
C VAL A 181 -8.01 20.72 2.16
N ALA A 182 -9.14 20.16 2.61
CA ALA A 182 -9.77 20.56 3.86
C ALA A 182 -8.84 20.37 5.08
N MET A 183 -8.20 19.20 5.18
CA MET A 183 -7.25 18.90 6.27
C MET A 183 -5.99 19.79 6.17
N GLY A 184 -5.52 20.11 4.97
CA GLY A 184 -4.42 21.04 4.75
C GLY A 184 -4.75 22.47 5.18
N LEU A 185 -5.97 22.94 4.91
CA LEU A 185 -6.48 24.24 5.37
C LEU A 185 -6.61 24.27 6.90
N ILE A 186 -7.14 23.20 7.51
CA ILE A 186 -7.19 23.06 8.98
C ILE A 186 -5.78 23.10 9.57
N ALA A 187 -4.83 22.36 9.00
CA ALA A 187 -3.45 22.36 9.47
C ALA A 187 -2.78 23.73 9.33
N ALA A 188 -2.99 24.41 8.21
CA ALA A 188 -2.49 25.76 7.99
C ALA A 188 -3.08 26.77 8.99
N PHE A 189 -4.38 26.66 9.28
CA PHE A 189 -5.06 27.49 10.27
C PHE A 189 -4.52 27.22 11.69
N VAL A 190 -4.42 25.94 12.08
CA VAL A 190 -3.88 25.54 13.39
C VAL A 190 -2.46 26.08 13.57
N LEU A 191 -1.54 25.83 12.63
CA LEU A 191 -0.16 26.29 12.71
C LEU A 191 -0.02 27.82 12.67
N GLY A 192 -0.74 28.48 11.76
CA GLY A 192 -0.52 29.89 11.47
C GLY A 192 -1.34 30.87 12.31
N ARG A 193 -2.49 30.44 12.84
CA ARG A 193 -3.48 31.36 13.45
C ARG A 193 -3.93 31.00 14.86
N THR A 194 -3.63 29.80 15.36
CA THR A 194 -4.05 29.41 16.72
C THR A 194 -2.96 29.58 17.77
N TYR A 195 -3.38 29.64 19.04
CA TYR A 195 -2.46 29.60 20.19
C TYR A 195 -1.66 28.30 20.24
N ILE A 196 -2.32 27.17 19.96
CA ILE A 196 -1.70 25.84 19.92
C ILE A 196 -0.54 25.83 18.90
N GLY A 197 -0.76 26.36 17.69
CA GLY A 197 0.28 26.48 16.67
C GLY A 197 1.50 27.28 17.14
N ARG A 198 1.29 28.48 17.70
CA ARG A 198 2.40 29.29 18.26
C ARG A 198 3.16 28.56 19.36
N SER A 199 2.45 27.81 20.20
CA SER A 199 3.08 27.01 21.25
C SER A 199 3.92 25.86 20.69
N MET A 200 3.53 25.23 19.58
CA MET A 200 4.33 24.20 18.91
C MET A 200 5.70 24.75 18.48
N TYR A 201 5.72 25.91 17.81
CA TYR A 201 6.97 26.55 17.39
C TYR A 201 7.84 26.97 18.57
N ALA A 202 7.24 27.50 19.65
CA ALA A 202 7.99 27.88 20.85
C ALA A 202 8.63 26.67 21.55
N ILE A 203 7.87 25.58 21.70
CA ILE A 203 8.35 24.32 22.28
C ILE A 203 9.49 23.74 21.43
N GLY A 204 9.32 23.69 20.11
CA GLY A 204 10.33 23.14 19.20
C GLY A 204 11.59 24.00 19.08
N GLY A 205 11.51 25.31 19.33
CA GLY A 205 12.68 26.18 19.37
C GLY A 205 13.51 25.98 20.63
N ASN A 206 12.86 25.96 21.80
CA ASN A 206 13.48 25.62 23.08
C ASN A 206 12.40 25.30 24.11
N GLU A 207 12.26 24.01 24.45
CA GLU A 207 11.23 23.52 25.37
C GLU A 207 11.37 24.12 26.79
N GLU A 208 12.61 24.29 27.26
CA GLU A 208 12.89 24.85 28.59
C GLU A 208 12.50 26.33 28.65
N ALA A 209 12.88 27.11 27.64
CA ALA A 209 12.51 28.52 27.54
C ALA A 209 10.99 28.69 27.39
N ALA A 210 10.31 27.83 26.63
CA ALA A 210 8.86 27.81 26.51
C ALA A 210 8.18 27.59 27.87
N ARG A 211 8.68 26.63 28.67
CA ARG A 211 8.19 26.35 30.02
C ARG A 211 8.39 27.53 30.96
N LEU A 212 9.60 28.11 30.98
CA LEU A 212 9.92 29.28 31.81
C LEU A 212 9.13 30.52 31.40
N SER A 213 8.71 30.62 30.13
CA SER A 213 7.83 31.67 29.61
C SER A 213 6.33 31.44 29.91
N GLY A 214 6.00 30.45 30.75
CA GLY A 214 4.64 30.18 31.23
C GLY A 214 3.80 29.26 30.34
N LEU A 215 4.35 28.67 29.26
CA LEU A 215 3.62 27.68 28.47
C LEU A 215 3.47 26.38 29.26
N ARG A 216 2.25 25.86 29.31
CA ARG A 216 1.95 24.53 29.88
C ARG A 216 2.38 23.43 28.90
N VAL A 217 3.69 23.26 28.72
CA VAL A 217 4.32 22.38 27.72
C VAL A 217 3.69 20.99 27.70
N HIS A 218 3.51 20.36 28.88
CA HIS A 218 2.91 19.03 28.97
C HIS A 218 1.51 18.96 28.34
N ARG A 219 0.63 19.93 28.65
CA ARG A 219 -0.73 19.97 28.08
C ARG A 219 -0.71 20.25 26.56
N GLN A 220 0.25 21.06 26.10
CA GLN A 220 0.40 21.32 24.66
C GLN A 220 0.84 20.08 23.92
N LYS A 221 1.82 19.33 24.45
CA LYS A 221 2.24 18.06 23.86
C LYS A 221 1.09 17.05 23.78
N LEU A 222 0.24 16.93 24.81
CA LEU A 222 -0.97 16.09 24.71
C LEU A 222 -1.86 16.50 23.54
N ALA A 223 -2.15 17.78 23.40
CA ALA A 223 -2.97 18.29 22.30
C ALA A 223 -2.31 18.06 20.92
N ILE A 224 -0.99 18.20 20.82
CA ILE A 224 -0.21 18.00 19.59
C ILE A 224 -0.35 16.55 19.10
N TYR A 225 -0.11 15.56 19.97
CA TYR A 225 -0.24 14.16 19.56
C TYR A 225 -1.70 13.74 19.35
N ALA A 226 -2.66 14.31 20.10
CA ALA A 226 -4.08 14.10 19.82
C ALA A 226 -4.48 14.60 18.42
N LEU A 227 -3.99 15.78 18.01
CA LEU A 227 -4.19 16.30 16.65
C LEU A 227 -3.54 15.41 15.60
N SER A 228 -2.32 14.92 15.84
CA SER A 228 -1.68 13.91 14.98
C SER A 228 -2.58 12.67 14.80
N GLY A 229 -3.13 12.17 15.90
CA GLY A 229 -4.08 11.05 15.91
C GLY A 229 -5.37 11.30 15.14
N VAL A 230 -5.94 12.51 15.18
CA VAL A 230 -7.10 12.89 14.35
C VAL A 230 -6.76 12.80 12.87
N PHE A 231 -5.63 13.38 12.46
CA PHE A 231 -5.20 13.35 11.06
C PHE A 231 -4.90 11.91 10.60
N ALA A 232 -4.31 11.08 11.47
CA ALA A 232 -4.13 9.65 11.22
C ALA A 232 -5.46 8.91 11.03
N ALA A 233 -6.45 9.15 11.89
CA ALA A 233 -7.78 8.56 11.74
C ALA A 233 -8.45 8.99 10.43
N VAL A 234 -8.46 10.29 10.10
CA VAL A 234 -9.03 10.78 8.84
C VAL A 234 -8.34 10.14 7.63
N ALA A 235 -7.01 10.06 7.64
CA ALA A 235 -6.27 9.39 6.57
C ALA A 235 -6.64 7.90 6.43
N GLY A 236 -6.81 7.20 7.56
CA GLY A 236 -7.28 5.81 7.60
C GLY A 236 -8.68 5.64 7.01
N VAL A 237 -9.62 6.52 7.38
CA VAL A 237 -10.98 6.53 6.81
C VAL A 237 -10.94 6.75 5.30
N VAL A 238 -10.18 7.74 4.82
CA VAL A 238 -10.03 8.02 3.38
C VAL A 238 -9.42 6.81 2.66
N LEU A 239 -8.36 6.22 3.22
CA LEU A 239 -7.68 5.07 2.65
C LEU A 239 -8.62 3.87 2.52
N ALA A 240 -9.30 3.50 3.60
CA ALA A 240 -10.19 2.35 3.55
C ALA A 240 -11.42 2.61 2.68
N SER A 241 -11.95 3.85 2.65
CA SER A 241 -13.10 4.19 1.80
C SER A 241 -12.74 4.07 0.33
N ARG A 242 -11.52 4.52 -0.03
CA ARG A 242 -10.96 4.34 -1.37
C ARG A 242 -10.90 2.86 -1.77
N LEU A 243 -10.57 1.98 -0.83
CA LEU A 243 -10.45 0.54 -1.04
C LEU A 243 -11.77 -0.21 -0.79
N SER A 244 -12.87 0.42 -0.35
CA SER A 244 -14.09 -0.30 0.05
C SER A 244 -13.87 -1.46 1.05
N SER A 245 -12.75 -1.42 1.79
CA SER A 245 -12.26 -2.49 2.66
C SER A 245 -11.24 -1.92 3.65
N ALA A 246 -11.36 -2.29 4.92
CA ALA A 246 -10.35 -1.97 5.93
C ALA A 246 -9.36 -3.13 6.04
N GLN A 247 -8.12 -2.86 5.62
CA GLN A 247 -7.03 -3.82 5.72
C GLN A 247 -6.23 -3.57 6.99
N PRO A 248 -6.11 -4.56 7.90
CA PRO A 248 -5.36 -4.39 9.15
C PRO A 248 -3.87 -4.14 8.93
N GLN A 249 -3.33 -4.52 7.76
CA GLN A 249 -1.95 -4.25 7.38
C GLN A 249 -1.75 -2.98 6.55
N ALA A 250 -2.80 -2.21 6.26
CA ALA A 250 -2.73 -0.99 5.46
C ALA A 250 -1.77 0.06 6.07
N ALA A 251 -1.37 1.04 5.24
CA ALA A 251 -0.53 2.18 5.64
C ALA A 251 0.79 1.77 6.33
N SER A 252 1.33 0.59 6.00
CA SER A 252 2.63 0.16 6.50
C SER A 252 3.74 0.99 5.87
N GLY A 253 4.62 1.59 6.67
CA GLY A 253 5.69 2.47 6.16
C GLY A 253 5.23 3.88 5.80
N TYR A 254 3.93 4.18 5.89
CA TYR A 254 3.40 5.52 5.56
C TYR A 254 3.83 6.56 6.60
N GLU A 255 4.18 6.13 7.81
CA GLU A 255 4.85 6.97 8.80
C GLU A 255 6.19 7.54 8.31
N LEU A 256 6.98 6.75 7.56
CA LEU A 256 8.24 7.19 6.99
C LEU A 256 8.00 8.12 5.80
N ASP A 257 7.01 7.81 4.95
CA ASP A 257 6.59 8.68 3.84
C ASP A 257 6.08 10.04 4.34
N ALA A 258 5.31 10.05 5.42
CA ALA A 258 4.78 11.27 6.02
C ALA A 258 5.92 12.14 6.59
N ILE A 259 6.87 11.54 7.32
CA ILE A 259 8.06 12.26 7.81
C ILE A 259 8.88 12.80 6.62
N ALA A 260 9.10 11.98 5.60
CA ALA A 260 9.81 12.38 4.38
C ALA A 260 9.13 13.57 3.69
N ALA A 261 7.81 13.53 3.50
CA ALA A 261 7.05 14.63 2.92
C ALA A 261 7.21 15.93 3.72
N VAL A 262 7.17 15.85 5.06
CA VAL A 262 7.34 17.01 5.95
C VAL A 262 8.76 17.59 5.84
N VAL A 263 9.79 16.73 5.79
CA VAL A 263 11.19 17.16 5.71
C VAL A 263 11.55 17.70 4.32
N ILE A 264 11.14 17.03 3.24
CA ILE A 264 11.27 17.53 1.85
C ILE A 264 10.53 18.87 1.72
N GLY A 265 9.39 19.01 2.40
CA GLY A 265 8.62 20.25 2.50
C GLY A 265 9.30 21.39 3.27
N GLY A 266 10.45 21.13 3.90
CA GLY A 266 11.28 22.13 4.55
C GLY A 266 11.03 22.33 6.06
N ALA A 267 10.34 21.40 6.73
CA ALA A 267 10.28 21.38 8.18
C ALA A 267 11.54 20.74 8.79
N SER A 268 11.93 21.20 9.99
CA SER A 268 13.13 20.71 10.67
C SER A 268 12.78 19.63 11.69
N LEU A 269 13.48 18.48 11.63
CA LEU A 269 13.41 17.44 12.66
C LEU A 269 13.86 17.93 14.05
N ALA A 270 14.64 19.02 14.12
CA ALA A 270 15.02 19.64 15.38
C ALA A 270 13.90 20.52 15.98
N GLY A 271 12.79 20.73 15.26
CA GLY A 271 11.69 21.59 15.69
C GLY A 271 11.81 23.06 15.29
N GLY A 272 10.78 23.83 15.66
CA GLY A 272 10.73 25.29 15.52
C GLY A 272 10.50 25.80 14.08
N THR A 273 10.46 24.93 13.08
CA THR A 273 10.28 25.31 11.66
C THR A 273 9.47 24.27 10.89
N GLY A 274 8.55 24.74 10.05
CA GLY A 274 7.67 23.91 9.22
C GLY A 274 6.39 24.66 8.86
N LYS A 275 5.74 24.30 7.74
CA LYS A 275 4.47 24.89 7.29
C LYS A 275 3.63 23.83 6.58
N ALA A 276 2.31 23.87 6.76
CA ALA A 276 1.39 22.98 6.04
C ALA A 276 1.56 23.06 4.51
N SER A 277 1.79 24.25 3.95
CA SER A 277 2.02 24.41 2.50
C SER A 277 3.29 23.70 2.02
N GLY A 278 4.36 23.71 2.84
CA GLY A 278 5.60 22.99 2.53
C GLY A 278 5.38 21.48 2.56
N THR A 279 4.69 20.99 3.60
CA THR A 279 4.29 19.58 3.73
C THR A 279 3.49 19.08 2.53
N LEU A 280 2.52 19.86 2.05
CA LEU A 280 1.73 19.52 0.86
C LEU A 280 2.63 19.37 -0.37
N ILE A 281 3.55 20.32 -0.59
CA ILE A 281 4.51 20.26 -1.71
C ILE A 281 5.39 19.01 -1.60
N GLY A 282 5.89 18.69 -0.40
CA GLY A 282 6.68 17.48 -0.18
C GLY A 282 5.92 16.20 -0.45
N ALA A 283 4.65 16.11 -0.03
CA ALA A 283 3.78 14.97 -0.33
C ALA A 283 3.50 14.85 -1.84
N LEU A 284 3.28 15.98 -2.53
CA LEU A 284 3.12 16.01 -4.00
C LEU A 284 4.39 15.58 -4.74
N ILE A 285 5.58 15.94 -4.26
CA ILE A 285 6.85 15.48 -4.84
C ILE A 285 6.92 13.95 -4.80
N LEU A 286 6.62 13.34 -3.65
CA LEU A 286 6.63 11.87 -3.52
C LEU A 286 5.57 11.21 -4.40
N ALA A 287 4.36 11.79 -4.48
CA ALA A 287 3.27 11.26 -5.31
C ALA A 287 3.60 11.35 -6.81
N VAL A 288 4.09 12.51 -7.27
CA VAL A 288 4.53 12.70 -8.67
C VAL A 288 5.67 11.74 -9.01
N LEU A 289 6.63 11.54 -8.11
CA LEU A 289 7.75 10.63 -8.33
C LEU A 289 7.25 9.18 -8.47
N ARG A 290 6.38 8.71 -7.56
CA ARG A 290 5.78 7.37 -7.64
C ARG A 290 4.96 7.18 -8.91
N ASN A 291 4.08 8.11 -9.23
CA ASN A 291 3.24 8.05 -10.42
C ASN A 291 4.09 8.08 -11.70
N GLY A 292 5.05 9.00 -11.80
CA GLY A 292 5.94 9.11 -12.95
C GLY A 292 6.79 7.86 -13.17
N LEU A 293 7.38 7.29 -12.11
CA LEU A 293 8.14 6.03 -12.22
C LEU A 293 7.24 4.84 -12.63
N ASN A 294 5.99 4.80 -12.17
CA ASN A 294 5.02 3.81 -12.62
C ASN A 294 4.68 3.96 -14.11
N LEU A 295 4.45 5.19 -14.59
CA LEU A 295 4.18 5.45 -16.01
C LEU A 295 5.38 5.09 -16.91
N LEU A 296 6.59 5.19 -16.38
CA LEU A 296 7.83 4.76 -17.05
C LEU A 296 8.10 3.25 -16.88
N ASN A 297 7.15 2.49 -16.34
CA ASN A 297 7.25 1.04 -16.11
C ASN A 297 8.48 0.63 -15.27
N VAL A 298 8.90 1.48 -14.33
CA VAL A 298 9.99 1.16 -13.40
C VAL A 298 9.46 0.23 -12.33
N SER A 299 10.16 -0.88 -12.07
CA SER A 299 9.72 -1.86 -11.07
C SER A 299 9.64 -1.25 -9.66
N ALA A 300 8.70 -1.73 -8.85
CA ALA A 300 8.48 -1.24 -7.48
C ALA A 300 9.74 -1.32 -6.61
N PHE A 301 10.59 -2.33 -6.82
CA PHE A 301 11.88 -2.46 -6.13
C PHE A 301 12.81 -1.27 -6.39
N TRP A 302 12.93 -0.83 -7.64
CA TRP A 302 13.74 0.34 -7.99
C TRP A 302 13.09 1.64 -7.51
N GLN A 303 11.77 1.72 -7.50
CA GLN A 303 11.07 2.89 -6.95
C GLN A 303 11.43 3.13 -5.48
N GLN A 304 11.49 2.06 -4.65
CA GLN A 304 11.90 2.18 -3.25
C GLN A 304 13.33 2.74 -3.11
N VAL A 305 14.27 2.28 -3.95
CA VAL A 305 15.65 2.79 -3.96
C VAL A 305 15.68 4.27 -4.32
N VAL A 306 14.99 4.67 -5.38
CA VAL A 306 14.95 6.07 -5.84
C VAL A 306 14.34 6.99 -4.78
N ILE A 307 13.22 6.59 -4.18
CA ILE A 307 12.56 7.36 -3.11
C ILE A 307 13.49 7.49 -1.89
N GLY A 308 14.14 6.40 -1.46
CA GLY A 308 15.09 6.43 -0.35
C GLY A 308 16.26 7.38 -0.59
N VAL A 309 16.84 7.36 -1.79
CA VAL A 309 17.92 8.27 -2.20
C VAL A 309 17.45 9.74 -2.20
N VAL A 310 16.26 10.02 -2.75
CA VAL A 310 15.69 11.38 -2.78
C VAL A 310 15.50 11.92 -1.36
N ILE A 311 14.98 11.10 -0.44
CA ILE A 311 14.80 11.48 0.97
C ILE A 311 16.15 11.75 1.64
N ALA A 312 17.12 10.83 1.49
CA ALA A 312 18.44 10.97 2.09
C ALA A 312 19.15 12.26 1.63
N LEU A 313 19.05 12.58 0.34
CA LEU A 313 19.63 13.81 -0.22
C LEU A 313 18.91 15.07 0.25
N ALA A 314 17.58 15.04 0.37
CA ALA A 314 16.82 16.16 0.91
C ALA A 314 17.26 16.48 2.35
N VAL A 315 17.40 15.45 3.19
CA VAL A 315 17.87 15.57 4.59
C VAL A 315 19.33 16.02 4.65
N LEU A 316 20.21 15.48 3.80
CA LEU A 316 21.62 15.85 3.77
C LEU A 316 21.79 17.33 3.42
N LEU A 317 21.08 17.80 2.40
CA LEU A 317 21.11 19.20 1.99
C LEU A 317 20.58 20.13 3.09
N ASP A 318 19.51 19.74 3.78
CA ASP A 318 19.01 20.48 4.95
C ASP A 318 20.05 20.56 6.08
N THR A 319 20.75 19.45 6.34
CA THR A 319 21.80 19.40 7.38
C THR A 319 23.02 20.26 7.04
N VAL A 320 23.50 20.20 5.79
CA VAL A 320 24.62 21.02 5.32
C VAL A 320 24.27 22.52 5.34
N ARG A 321 23.05 22.89 4.92
CA ARG A 321 22.55 24.28 4.97
C ARG A 321 22.59 24.86 6.38
N ARG A 322 22.24 24.05 7.39
CA ARG A 322 22.26 24.46 8.81
C ARG A 322 23.69 24.64 9.32
N LYS A 323 24.60 23.71 9.00
CA LYS A 323 26.01 23.77 9.42
C LYS A 323 26.75 24.99 8.84
N ALA A 324 26.33 25.45 7.65
CA ALA A 324 26.87 26.65 6.99
C ALA A 324 26.40 27.99 7.59
N GLY A 325 25.68 28.00 8.73
CA GLY A 325 25.36 29.23 9.44
C GLY A 325 24.28 30.09 8.77
N ALA A 326 23.33 29.48 8.05
CA ALA A 326 22.15 30.21 7.58
C ALA A 326 21.24 30.53 8.78
N THR A 327 21.49 31.66 9.44
CA THR A 327 20.58 32.28 10.40
C THR A 327 19.17 32.33 9.79
N PRO A 328 18.11 31.91 10.49
CA PRO A 328 16.76 32.14 10.02
C PRO A 328 16.52 33.66 10.05
N THR A 329 16.72 34.32 8.92
CA THR A 329 16.36 35.73 8.81
C THR A 329 14.84 35.82 8.83
N ALA A 330 14.33 36.40 9.91
CA ALA A 330 13.04 37.08 9.86
C ALA A 330 13.04 37.99 8.61
N PHE A 331 11.94 37.95 7.86
CA PHE A 331 11.76 38.64 6.59
C PHE A 331 12.30 40.08 6.61
N GLY A 332 13.18 40.43 5.66
CA GLY A 332 13.51 41.83 5.34
C GLY A 332 14.98 42.22 5.19
N ALA A 333 15.82 41.48 4.44
CA ALA A 333 17.10 42.02 3.97
C ALA A 333 17.49 41.43 2.59
N PRO A 334 17.89 42.26 1.60
CA PRO A 334 18.36 41.78 0.31
C PRO A 334 19.85 41.42 0.40
N GLY A 335 20.21 40.12 0.32
CA GLY A 335 21.62 39.73 0.23
C GLY A 335 21.87 38.22 0.10
N GLY A 336 22.60 37.83 -0.95
CA GLY A 336 23.34 36.56 -1.05
C GLY A 336 22.70 35.43 -1.87
N SER A 337 22.66 35.56 -3.20
CA SER A 337 21.92 34.68 -4.12
C SER A 337 22.67 33.46 -4.68
N LYS A 338 23.98 33.27 -4.45
CA LYS A 338 24.75 32.23 -5.18
C LYS A 338 24.80 30.85 -4.49
N GLY A 339 24.93 30.78 -3.15
CA GLY A 339 25.02 29.51 -2.42
C GLY A 339 23.69 28.75 -2.30
N LYS A 340 22.56 29.45 -2.35
CA LYS A 340 21.21 28.85 -2.26
C LYS A 340 20.73 28.20 -3.57
N GLN A 341 21.28 28.66 -4.70
CA GLN A 341 20.86 28.23 -6.04
C GLN A 341 21.46 26.87 -6.41
N VAL A 342 22.76 26.67 -6.22
CA VAL A 342 23.48 25.44 -6.62
C VAL A 342 22.96 24.17 -5.91
N ALA A 343 22.49 24.30 -4.66
CA ALA A 343 21.97 23.17 -3.86
C ALA A 343 20.51 22.80 -4.16
N THR A 344 19.69 23.77 -4.59
CA THR A 344 18.28 23.54 -4.97
C THR A 344 18.17 22.83 -6.33
N TYR A 345 19.11 23.12 -7.23
CA TYR A 345 19.27 22.35 -8.47
C TYR A 345 19.74 20.90 -8.22
N GLY A 346 20.32 20.58 -7.05
CA GLY A 346 20.78 19.24 -6.71
C GLY A 346 19.67 18.20 -6.51
N ILE A 347 18.56 18.56 -5.86
CA ILE A 347 17.41 17.65 -5.64
C ILE A 347 16.66 17.41 -6.97
N ALA A 348 16.48 18.49 -7.74
CA ALA A 348 15.83 18.45 -9.04
C ALA A 348 16.69 17.72 -10.09
N ALA A 349 18.01 17.90 -10.08
CA ALA A 349 18.95 17.18 -10.93
C ALA A 349 19.07 15.71 -10.55
N VAL A 350 18.98 15.33 -9.27
CA VAL A 350 19.06 13.91 -8.89
C VAL A 350 17.76 13.15 -9.20
N ALA A 351 16.59 13.76 -9.02
CA ALA A 351 15.35 13.13 -9.49
C ALA A 351 15.35 12.98 -11.02
N THR A 352 15.86 13.96 -11.75
CA THR A 352 15.98 13.90 -13.21
C THR A 352 17.05 12.89 -13.66
N VAL A 353 18.21 12.80 -13.01
CA VAL A 353 19.30 11.86 -13.35
C VAL A 353 18.96 10.42 -12.97
N ALA A 354 18.26 10.20 -11.84
CA ALA A 354 17.77 8.86 -11.48
C ALA A 354 16.72 8.36 -12.48
N VAL A 355 15.84 9.26 -12.94
CA VAL A 355 14.83 8.93 -13.94
C VAL A 355 15.45 8.72 -15.31
N VAL A 356 16.35 9.61 -15.77
CA VAL A 356 17.05 9.47 -17.07
C VAL A 356 17.97 8.24 -17.07
N GLY A 357 18.61 7.92 -15.94
CA GLY A 357 19.38 6.70 -15.76
C GLY A 357 18.51 5.45 -15.88
N ALA A 358 17.36 5.42 -15.21
CA ALA A 358 16.42 4.29 -15.31
C ALA A 358 15.84 4.13 -16.73
N THR A 359 15.53 5.23 -17.44
CA THR A 359 14.97 5.18 -18.79
C THR A 359 16.01 4.78 -19.85
N SER A 360 17.29 5.11 -19.66
CA SER A 360 18.36 4.81 -20.63
C SER A 360 18.79 3.34 -20.62
N PHE A 361 18.51 2.59 -19.53
CA PHE A 361 18.82 1.17 -19.42
C PHE A 361 17.63 0.23 -19.73
N LEU A 362 16.41 0.77 -19.93
CA LEU A 362 15.18 -0.04 -19.99
C LEU A 362 14.28 0.22 -21.21
N HIS A 363 14.56 1.20 -22.07
CA HIS A 363 13.74 1.41 -23.28
C HIS A 363 14.06 0.37 -24.35
N ASN A 364 13.23 -0.67 -24.37
CA ASN A 364 12.90 -1.44 -25.57
C ASN A 364 11.38 -1.41 -25.73
N GLY A 365 10.81 -0.22 -25.95
CA GLY A 365 9.37 -0.01 -26.16
C GLY A 365 9.12 0.50 -27.56
N SER A 366 8.51 -0.32 -28.41
CA SER A 366 8.07 0.01 -29.76
C SER A 366 6.81 0.89 -29.74
N SER A 367 6.71 1.83 -30.68
CA SER A 367 5.51 2.62 -30.97
C SER A 367 4.38 1.74 -31.55
N GLY A 368 3.67 1.01 -30.69
CA GLY A 368 2.44 0.29 -31.03
C GLY A 368 1.18 1.15 -30.88
N SER A 369 0.13 0.84 -31.64
CA SER A 369 -1.21 1.46 -31.50
C SER A 369 -1.85 1.14 -30.14
N SER A 370 -2.72 2.02 -29.63
CA SER A 370 -3.39 1.88 -28.33
C SER A 370 -4.17 0.55 -28.17
N GLU A 371 -4.66 -0.02 -29.27
CA GLU A 371 -5.41 -1.28 -29.33
C GLU A 371 -4.59 -2.53 -28.96
N LYS A 372 -3.26 -2.41 -28.76
CA LYS A 372 -2.41 -3.54 -28.36
C LYS A 372 -1.67 -3.33 -27.04
N LYS A 373 -2.13 -2.39 -26.19
CA LYS A 373 -1.51 -2.13 -24.89
C LYS A 373 -2.33 -2.74 -23.76
N ILE A 374 -1.74 -3.64 -22.98
CA ILE A 374 -2.41 -4.32 -21.87
C ILE A 374 -1.60 -4.09 -20.58
N GLY A 375 -2.29 -3.75 -19.50
CA GLY A 375 -1.69 -3.61 -18.17
C GLY A 375 -1.97 -4.84 -17.34
N LEU A 376 -0.96 -5.47 -16.74
CA LEU A 376 -1.10 -6.58 -15.80
C LEU A 376 -0.63 -6.13 -14.42
N SER A 377 -1.55 -6.01 -13.45
CA SER A 377 -1.22 -5.75 -12.05
C SER A 377 -1.30 -7.05 -11.25
N LEU A 378 -0.15 -7.49 -10.71
CA LEU A 378 -0.04 -8.68 -9.86
C LEU A 378 0.01 -8.29 -8.39
N SER A 379 -0.55 -9.15 -7.51
CA SER A 379 -0.55 -8.88 -6.07
C SER A 379 0.85 -8.83 -5.48
N THR A 380 1.75 -9.70 -5.93
CA THR A 380 3.15 -9.75 -5.51
C THR A 380 4.02 -10.46 -6.53
N LEU A 381 5.31 -10.10 -6.63
CA LEU A 381 6.33 -10.88 -7.34
C LEU A 381 7.31 -11.60 -6.39
N ASN A 382 7.07 -11.57 -5.08
CA ASN A 382 7.90 -12.27 -4.09
C ASN A 382 7.57 -13.77 -3.97
N ASN A 383 6.52 -14.24 -4.66
CA ASN A 383 6.11 -15.65 -4.67
C ASN A 383 6.30 -16.25 -6.09
N PRO A 384 6.98 -17.41 -6.21
CA PRO A 384 7.23 -18.08 -7.50
C PRO A 384 5.98 -18.36 -8.36
N PHE A 385 4.81 -18.55 -7.74
CA PHE A 385 3.56 -18.76 -8.44
C PHE A 385 3.19 -17.57 -9.35
N PHE A 386 3.23 -16.34 -8.83
CA PHE A 386 2.92 -15.15 -9.61
C PHE A 386 4.02 -14.80 -10.62
N VAL A 387 5.27 -15.19 -10.33
CA VAL A 387 6.36 -15.11 -11.33
C VAL A 387 6.06 -15.98 -12.54
N GLN A 388 5.48 -17.16 -12.37
CA GLN A 388 5.05 -18.02 -13.48
C GLN A 388 3.86 -17.44 -14.24
N ILE A 389 2.86 -16.86 -13.55
CA ILE A 389 1.76 -16.12 -14.22
C ILE A 389 2.32 -15.02 -15.11
N ARG A 390 3.24 -14.19 -14.59
CA ARG A 390 3.91 -13.15 -15.37
C ARG A 390 4.62 -13.73 -16.60
N SER A 391 5.42 -14.78 -16.42
CA SER A 391 6.17 -15.39 -17.53
C SER A 391 5.25 -15.93 -18.62
N GLY A 392 4.14 -16.58 -18.25
CA GLY A 392 3.12 -17.06 -19.18
C GLY A 392 2.42 -15.92 -19.94
N ALA A 393 2.05 -14.85 -19.24
CA ALA A 393 1.48 -13.66 -19.84
C ALA A 393 2.45 -12.96 -20.81
N GLN A 394 3.72 -12.80 -20.43
CA GLN A 394 4.74 -12.17 -21.28
C GLN A 394 5.05 -13.00 -22.53
N ALA A 395 5.10 -14.33 -22.41
CA ALA A 395 5.30 -15.22 -23.54
C ALA A 395 4.14 -15.10 -24.56
N GLU A 396 2.89 -15.08 -24.07
CA GLU A 396 1.73 -14.94 -24.95
C GLU A 396 1.64 -13.53 -25.56
N ALA A 397 1.91 -12.48 -24.78
CA ALA A 397 1.93 -11.11 -25.29
C ALA A 397 2.95 -10.94 -26.43
N LYS A 398 4.17 -11.49 -26.26
CA LYS A 398 5.19 -11.50 -27.32
C LYS A 398 4.73 -12.25 -28.57
N LYS A 399 4.05 -13.38 -28.41
CA LYS A 399 3.51 -14.19 -29.51
C LYS A 399 2.40 -13.45 -30.27
N LEU A 400 1.55 -12.70 -29.58
CA LEU A 400 0.42 -11.96 -30.16
C LEU A 400 0.79 -10.53 -30.62
N GLY A 401 2.01 -10.08 -30.33
CA GLY A 401 2.47 -8.72 -30.61
C GLY A 401 1.76 -7.66 -29.76
N VAL A 402 1.42 -8.00 -28.52
CA VAL A 402 0.82 -7.13 -27.52
C VAL A 402 1.93 -6.50 -26.67
N ASP A 403 1.81 -5.20 -26.43
CA ASP A 403 2.62 -4.45 -25.47
C ASP A 403 2.06 -4.66 -24.06
N LEU A 404 2.72 -5.52 -23.27
CA LEU A 404 2.30 -5.89 -21.92
C LEU A 404 3.13 -5.15 -20.88
N THR A 405 2.49 -4.24 -20.15
CA THR A 405 3.06 -3.57 -18.97
C THR A 405 2.73 -4.37 -17.72
N VAL A 406 3.72 -4.77 -16.92
CA VAL A 406 3.50 -5.58 -15.70
C VAL A 406 3.91 -4.80 -14.46
N THR A 407 3.02 -4.68 -13.49
CA THR A 407 3.29 -4.03 -12.20
C THR A 407 3.15 -4.99 -11.02
N ASP A 408 3.88 -4.69 -9.94
CA ASP A 408 3.89 -5.45 -8.69
C ASP A 408 3.30 -4.61 -7.56
N ALA A 409 2.19 -5.06 -6.98
CA ALA A 409 1.54 -4.38 -5.87
C ALA A 409 2.22 -4.60 -4.51
N GLN A 410 3.17 -5.53 -4.39
CA GLN A 410 3.92 -5.82 -3.16
C GLN A 410 3.02 -6.16 -1.95
N ASN A 411 1.87 -6.80 -2.21
CA ASN A 411 0.80 -7.06 -1.23
C ASN A 411 0.23 -5.80 -0.56
N ASP A 412 0.38 -4.62 -1.17
CA ASP A 412 -0.26 -3.37 -0.77
C ASP A 412 -1.41 -3.06 -1.72
N ALA A 413 -2.65 -3.11 -1.22
CA ALA A 413 -3.83 -2.87 -2.04
C ALA A 413 -3.98 -1.40 -2.46
N ASN A 414 -3.44 -0.45 -1.70
CA ASN A 414 -3.44 0.97 -2.08
C ASN A 414 -2.46 1.20 -3.24
N GLN A 415 -1.31 0.53 -3.22
CA GLN A 415 -0.38 0.49 -4.34
C GLN A 415 -1.03 -0.15 -5.57
N GLN A 416 -1.76 -1.27 -5.42
CA GLN A 416 -2.51 -1.86 -6.53
C GLN A 416 -3.57 -0.90 -7.09
N ALA A 417 -4.34 -0.24 -6.23
CA ALA A 417 -5.33 0.75 -6.66
C ALA A 417 -4.67 1.91 -7.43
N ASN A 418 -3.45 2.34 -7.05
CA ASN A 418 -2.68 3.33 -7.81
C ASN A 418 -2.31 2.80 -9.21
N GLN A 419 -1.88 1.54 -9.31
CA GLN A 419 -1.50 0.92 -10.58
C GLN A 419 -2.69 0.79 -11.54
N LEU A 420 -3.84 0.31 -11.05
CA LEU A 420 -5.05 0.19 -11.84
C LEU A 420 -5.57 1.56 -12.31
N GLN A 421 -5.48 2.59 -11.45
CA GLN A 421 -5.83 3.96 -11.85
C GLN A 421 -4.85 4.53 -12.89
N ASN A 422 -3.55 4.26 -12.77
CA ASN A 422 -2.56 4.65 -13.78
C ASN A 422 -2.89 3.98 -15.13
N PHE A 423 -3.14 2.67 -15.14
CA PHE A 423 -3.56 1.92 -16.33
C PHE A 423 -4.82 2.49 -16.98
N THR A 424 -5.81 2.85 -16.17
CA THR A 424 -7.04 3.50 -16.63
C THR A 424 -6.76 4.86 -17.27
N SER A 425 -5.82 5.64 -16.71
CA SER A 425 -5.46 6.97 -17.19
C SER A 425 -4.54 6.95 -18.44
N SER A 426 -3.78 5.87 -18.65
CA SER A 426 -2.86 5.70 -19.78
C SER A 426 -3.51 5.15 -21.06
N ASN A 427 -4.84 5.12 -21.13
CA ASN A 427 -5.61 4.69 -22.30
C ASN A 427 -5.17 3.30 -22.84
N LEU A 428 -4.99 2.34 -21.93
CA LEU A 428 -4.73 0.94 -22.28
C LEU A 428 -5.97 0.31 -22.91
N GLY A 429 -5.77 -0.68 -23.79
CA GLY A 429 -6.86 -1.43 -24.41
C GLY A 429 -7.56 -2.37 -23.43
N ALA A 430 -6.84 -2.94 -22.46
CA ALA A 430 -7.40 -3.80 -21.42
C ALA A 430 -6.53 -3.81 -20.15
N ILE A 431 -7.12 -4.23 -19.04
CA ILE A 431 -6.43 -4.43 -17.77
C ILE A 431 -6.60 -5.88 -17.32
N ILE A 432 -5.51 -6.52 -16.92
CA ILE A 432 -5.50 -7.79 -16.21
C ILE A 432 -5.14 -7.52 -14.76
N VAL A 433 -5.92 -8.05 -13.82
CA VAL A 433 -5.70 -7.84 -12.40
C VAL A 433 -5.71 -9.16 -11.64
N ASN A 434 -4.66 -9.40 -10.86
CA ASN A 434 -4.66 -10.35 -9.77
C ASN A 434 -4.79 -9.55 -8.45
N PRO A 435 -5.99 -9.48 -7.85
CA PRO A 435 -6.21 -8.60 -6.72
C PRO A 435 -5.43 -9.02 -5.46
N VAL A 436 -4.82 -8.04 -4.78
CA VAL A 436 -4.24 -8.19 -3.43
C VAL A 436 -5.33 -8.61 -2.45
N ASP A 437 -6.49 -7.98 -2.54
CA ASP A 437 -7.71 -8.27 -1.78
C ASP A 437 -8.91 -8.11 -2.72
N SER A 438 -9.86 -9.05 -2.67
CA SER A 438 -10.97 -9.10 -3.63
C SER A 438 -11.91 -7.91 -3.51
N ASP A 439 -12.14 -7.39 -2.31
CA ASP A 439 -12.96 -6.20 -2.10
C ASP A 439 -12.21 -4.90 -2.42
N ALA A 440 -10.91 -4.85 -2.11
CA ALA A 440 -10.05 -3.69 -2.34
C ALA A 440 -9.94 -3.25 -3.81
N ALA A 441 -9.97 -4.20 -4.73
CA ALA A 441 -9.86 -3.92 -6.15
C ALA A 441 -11.16 -3.37 -6.78
N GLY A 442 -12.32 -3.57 -6.14
CA GLY A 442 -13.64 -3.32 -6.75
C GLY A 442 -13.82 -1.88 -7.26
N ASN A 443 -13.46 -0.87 -6.46
CA ASN A 443 -13.58 0.53 -6.89
C ASN A 443 -12.67 0.87 -8.09
N SER A 444 -11.48 0.26 -8.16
CA SER A 444 -10.55 0.49 -9.26
C SER A 444 -11.04 -0.17 -10.55
N VAL A 445 -11.65 -1.36 -10.44
CA VAL A 445 -12.29 -2.05 -11.58
C VAL A 445 -13.50 -1.26 -12.09
N LYS A 446 -14.36 -0.74 -11.20
CA LYS A 446 -15.46 0.17 -11.59
C LYS A 446 -14.97 1.42 -12.32
N ALA A 447 -13.82 1.96 -11.93
CA ALA A 447 -13.24 3.12 -12.61
C ALA A 447 -12.78 2.78 -14.04
N ALA A 448 -12.17 1.60 -14.23
CA ALA A 448 -11.80 1.09 -15.56
C ALA A 448 -13.04 0.82 -16.44
N ASP A 449 -14.09 0.22 -15.87
CA ASP A 449 -15.36 -0.02 -16.56
C ASP A 449 -16.05 1.29 -17.00
N LYS A 450 -16.09 2.31 -16.13
CA LYS A 450 -16.55 3.66 -16.49
C LYS A 450 -15.74 4.28 -17.63
N ALA A 451 -14.45 3.96 -17.72
CA ALA A 451 -13.56 4.37 -18.81
C ALA A 451 -13.68 3.47 -20.06
N LYS A 452 -14.57 2.46 -20.04
CA LYS A 452 -14.78 1.45 -21.09
C LYS A 452 -13.54 0.61 -21.40
N ILE A 453 -12.73 0.34 -20.38
CA ILE A 453 -11.56 -0.51 -20.49
C ILE A 453 -11.93 -1.89 -19.91
N PRO A 454 -11.96 -2.97 -20.73
CA PRO A 454 -12.29 -4.30 -20.24
C PRO A 454 -11.26 -4.77 -19.21
N VAL A 455 -11.76 -5.40 -18.14
CA VAL A 455 -10.95 -5.94 -17.05
C VAL A 455 -11.06 -7.45 -17.00
N ILE A 456 -9.91 -8.13 -17.02
CA ILE A 456 -9.79 -9.58 -16.81
C ILE A 456 -9.21 -9.83 -15.42
N ALA A 457 -9.95 -10.52 -14.57
CA ALA A 457 -9.41 -11.01 -13.31
C ALA A 457 -8.62 -12.30 -13.53
N VAL A 458 -7.47 -12.45 -12.88
CA VAL A 458 -6.64 -13.67 -12.95
C VAL A 458 -6.28 -14.17 -11.57
N ASP A 459 -6.39 -15.48 -11.37
CA ASP A 459 -6.16 -16.25 -10.12
C ASP A 459 -7.13 -15.92 -8.97
N ARG A 460 -7.45 -14.64 -8.74
CA ARG A 460 -8.39 -14.17 -7.71
C ARG A 460 -9.47 -13.32 -8.35
N GLY A 461 -10.71 -13.50 -7.90
CA GLY A 461 -11.85 -12.69 -8.30
C GLY A 461 -11.86 -11.33 -7.61
N VAL A 462 -12.60 -10.39 -8.22
CA VAL A 462 -12.89 -9.06 -7.69
C VAL A 462 -14.34 -9.04 -7.19
N ASN A 463 -14.56 -8.57 -5.97
CA ASN A 463 -15.88 -8.43 -5.39
C ASN A 463 -16.47 -7.04 -5.74
N LYS A 464 -17.80 -6.95 -5.77
CA LYS A 464 -18.55 -5.70 -5.93
C LYS A 464 -18.29 -4.95 -7.25
N ALA A 465 -17.66 -5.57 -8.24
CA ALA A 465 -17.43 -5.00 -9.55
C ALA A 465 -17.48 -6.11 -10.60
N ASP A 466 -18.00 -5.80 -11.78
CA ASP A 466 -18.04 -6.74 -12.90
C ASP A 466 -16.69 -6.77 -13.60
N VAL A 467 -16.27 -7.97 -14.01
CA VAL A 467 -15.10 -8.20 -14.83
C VAL A 467 -15.55 -8.97 -16.07
N GLU A 468 -14.87 -8.73 -17.19
CA GLU A 468 -15.21 -9.33 -18.47
C GLU A 468 -14.93 -10.84 -18.46
N ALA A 469 -13.89 -11.28 -17.73
CA ALA A 469 -13.67 -12.68 -17.41
C ALA A 469 -12.88 -12.86 -16.11
N LEU A 470 -13.11 -13.98 -15.41
CA LEU A 470 -12.27 -14.50 -14.35
C LEU A 470 -11.53 -15.75 -14.82
N VAL A 471 -10.21 -15.67 -14.94
CA VAL A 471 -9.32 -16.80 -15.25
C VAL A 471 -8.71 -17.31 -13.96
N ALA A 472 -9.26 -18.37 -13.39
CA ALA A 472 -8.78 -18.91 -12.10
C ALA A 472 -8.67 -20.43 -12.15
N SER A 473 -7.81 -20.99 -11.30
CA SER A 473 -7.82 -22.43 -11.05
C SER A 473 -9.14 -22.85 -10.44
N ASP A 474 -9.58 -24.09 -10.68
CA ASP A 474 -10.77 -24.63 -9.99
C ASP A 474 -10.46 -24.93 -8.51
N ASN A 475 -10.45 -23.86 -7.70
CA ASN A 475 -10.01 -23.90 -6.30
C ASN A 475 -10.90 -24.78 -5.42
N VAL A 476 -12.21 -24.84 -5.68
CA VAL A 476 -13.13 -25.70 -4.93
C VAL A 476 -12.83 -27.16 -5.23
N ALA A 477 -12.74 -27.53 -6.51
CA ALA A 477 -12.39 -28.90 -6.91
C ALA A 477 -10.99 -29.29 -6.42
N GLY A 478 -10.03 -28.37 -6.49
CA GLY A 478 -8.69 -28.59 -5.94
C GLY A 478 -8.69 -28.77 -4.43
N GLY A 479 -9.49 -27.98 -3.70
CA GLY A 479 -9.64 -28.12 -2.26
C GLY A 479 -10.22 -29.49 -1.89
N GLU A 480 -11.25 -29.93 -2.62
CA GLU A 480 -11.81 -31.28 -2.44
C GLU A 480 -10.76 -32.37 -2.69
N GLN A 481 -9.97 -32.22 -3.76
CA GLN A 481 -8.86 -33.14 -4.07
C GLN A 481 -7.81 -33.18 -2.96
N ALA A 482 -7.39 -32.03 -2.41
CA ALA A 482 -6.43 -31.98 -1.31
C ALA A 482 -6.96 -32.66 -0.04
N ALA A 483 -8.22 -32.37 0.34
CA ALA A 483 -8.88 -33.00 1.48
C ALA A 483 -9.01 -34.52 1.31
N LYS A 484 -9.39 -34.96 0.10
CA LYS A 484 -9.44 -36.38 -0.25
C LYS A 484 -8.06 -37.04 -0.13
N SER A 485 -7.02 -36.43 -0.70
CA SER A 485 -5.66 -36.97 -0.67
C SER A 485 -5.14 -37.17 0.74
N ILE A 486 -5.32 -36.21 1.64
CA ILE A 486 -4.88 -36.38 3.03
C ILE A 486 -5.72 -37.45 3.75
N ALA A 487 -7.04 -37.47 3.54
CA ALA A 487 -7.93 -38.41 4.22
C ALA A 487 -7.66 -39.85 3.82
N GLU A 488 -7.48 -40.12 2.52
CA GLU A 488 -7.12 -41.44 2.00
C GLU A 488 -5.75 -41.89 2.49
N LYS A 489 -4.77 -40.98 2.54
CA LYS A 489 -3.44 -41.27 3.07
C LYS A 489 -3.45 -41.64 4.56
N LEU A 490 -4.40 -41.10 5.32
CA LEU A 490 -4.61 -41.43 6.74
C LEU A 490 -5.53 -42.65 6.95
N GLY A 491 -6.03 -43.28 5.88
CA GLY A 491 -6.95 -44.42 5.99
C GLY A 491 -8.37 -44.02 6.42
N GLY A 492 -8.77 -42.77 6.21
CA GLY A 492 -10.11 -42.26 6.49
C GLY A 492 -10.37 -41.80 7.93
N SER A 493 -9.36 -41.86 8.81
CA SER A 493 -9.47 -41.40 10.20
C SER A 493 -8.18 -40.76 10.70
N GLY A 494 -8.28 -39.72 11.54
CA GLY A 494 -7.10 -39.09 12.15
C GLY A 494 -7.27 -37.59 12.42
N LYS A 495 -6.31 -37.01 13.14
CA LYS A 495 -6.34 -35.58 13.49
C LYS A 495 -5.53 -34.76 12.50
N ILE A 496 -6.14 -33.70 11.97
CA ILE A 496 -5.48 -32.80 11.03
C ILE A 496 -5.56 -31.34 11.46
N VAL A 497 -4.62 -30.54 10.99
CA VAL A 497 -4.71 -29.07 11.01
C VAL A 497 -4.77 -28.51 9.60
N ILE A 498 -5.38 -27.33 9.46
CA ILE A 498 -5.52 -26.64 8.18
C ILE A 498 -4.84 -25.27 8.26
N LEU A 499 -3.83 -25.05 7.42
CA LEU A 499 -3.23 -23.73 7.21
C LEU A 499 -3.99 -23.02 6.09
N GLN A 500 -4.74 -21.98 6.45
CA GLN A 500 -5.53 -21.19 5.51
C GLN A 500 -4.67 -20.17 4.76
N GLY A 501 -5.11 -19.82 3.56
CA GLY A 501 -4.50 -18.78 2.74
C GLY A 501 -4.71 -17.37 3.26
N GLN A 502 -4.28 -16.39 2.46
CA GLN A 502 -4.49 -14.97 2.74
C GLN A 502 -5.98 -14.63 2.77
N ALA A 503 -6.43 -14.18 3.93
CA ALA A 503 -7.80 -13.74 4.12
C ALA A 503 -8.18 -12.58 3.17
N GLY A 504 -9.45 -12.51 2.80
CA GLY A 504 -9.96 -11.53 1.82
C GLY A 504 -9.86 -11.97 0.36
N THR A 505 -9.04 -12.98 0.03
CA THR A 505 -8.89 -13.48 -1.34
C THR A 505 -9.94 -14.54 -1.71
N SER A 506 -10.42 -14.53 -2.96
CA SER A 506 -11.35 -15.57 -3.44
C SER A 506 -10.73 -16.97 -3.40
N ALA A 507 -9.47 -17.11 -3.80
CA ALA A 507 -8.74 -18.38 -3.78
C ALA A 507 -8.69 -19.01 -2.38
N ALA A 508 -8.45 -18.23 -1.32
CA ALA A 508 -8.48 -18.75 0.05
C ALA A 508 -9.88 -19.23 0.47
N ARG A 509 -10.94 -18.49 0.10
CA ARG A 509 -12.33 -18.86 0.40
C ARG A 509 -12.73 -20.15 -0.33
N GLU A 510 -12.48 -20.22 -1.63
CA GLU A 510 -12.85 -21.36 -2.48
C GLU A 510 -12.08 -22.63 -2.12
N ARG A 511 -10.78 -22.53 -1.80
CA ARG A 511 -9.99 -23.69 -1.32
C ARG A 511 -10.51 -24.17 0.03
N ALA A 512 -10.83 -23.26 0.95
CA ALA A 512 -11.40 -23.61 2.25
C ALA A 512 -12.77 -24.29 2.14
N GLU A 513 -13.63 -23.80 1.24
CA GLU A 513 -14.89 -24.46 0.89
C GLU A 513 -14.66 -25.87 0.36
N GLY A 514 -13.72 -26.02 -0.58
CA GLY A 514 -13.32 -27.32 -1.13
C GLY A 514 -12.81 -28.28 -0.07
N PHE A 515 -11.95 -27.81 0.86
CA PHE A 515 -11.49 -28.63 1.98
C PHE A 515 -12.67 -29.12 2.82
N ALA A 516 -13.56 -28.22 3.22
CA ALA A 516 -14.72 -28.56 4.02
C ALA A 516 -15.65 -29.56 3.29
N LYS A 517 -15.87 -29.37 1.98
CA LYS A 517 -16.69 -30.28 1.16
C LYS A 517 -16.05 -31.66 1.00
N GLY A 518 -14.75 -31.74 0.73
CA GLY A 518 -14.03 -33.01 0.60
C GLY A 518 -14.00 -33.81 1.90
N LEU A 519 -13.82 -33.13 3.04
CA LEU A 519 -13.78 -33.78 4.36
C LEU A 519 -15.15 -34.36 4.80
N LYS A 520 -16.28 -33.88 4.27
CA LYS A 520 -17.61 -34.45 4.58
C LYS A 520 -17.71 -35.95 4.24
N ALA A 521 -16.93 -36.43 3.27
CA ALA A 521 -16.90 -37.85 2.91
C ALA A 521 -16.10 -38.73 3.90
N TYR A 522 -15.35 -38.12 4.83
CA TYR A 522 -14.45 -38.80 5.75
C TYR A 522 -14.72 -38.38 7.21
N PRO A 523 -15.82 -38.84 7.81
CA PRO A 523 -16.23 -38.40 9.16
C PRO A 523 -15.23 -38.79 10.27
N GLY A 524 -14.30 -39.72 10.01
CA GLY A 524 -13.21 -40.06 10.93
C GLY A 524 -12.07 -39.04 10.96
N ILE A 525 -12.02 -38.10 10.02
CA ILE A 525 -11.01 -37.03 10.00
C ILE A 525 -11.48 -35.88 10.87
N GLN A 526 -10.72 -35.59 11.93
CA GLN A 526 -10.99 -34.51 12.86
C GLN A 526 -10.07 -33.32 12.57
N VAL A 527 -10.64 -32.18 12.18
CA VAL A 527 -9.91 -30.91 12.12
C VAL A 527 -9.77 -30.36 13.52
N VAL A 528 -8.55 -30.42 14.09
CA VAL A 528 -8.29 -29.98 15.48
C VAL A 528 -7.96 -28.49 15.58
N ALA A 529 -7.46 -27.89 14.50
CA ALA A 529 -7.25 -26.46 14.39
C ALA A 529 -7.20 -26.01 12.93
N GLN A 530 -7.58 -24.75 12.69
CA GLN A 530 -7.47 -24.09 11.41
C GLN A 530 -7.04 -22.65 11.64
N GLN A 531 -5.96 -22.19 10.98
CA GLN A 531 -5.43 -20.84 11.16
C GLN A 531 -4.87 -20.27 9.85
N PRO A 532 -5.02 -18.96 9.58
CA PRO A 532 -4.38 -18.29 8.45
C PRO A 532 -2.86 -18.25 8.56
N ALA A 533 -2.18 -18.53 7.45
CA ALA A 533 -0.74 -18.32 7.29
C ALA A 533 -0.40 -17.51 6.01
N ASP A 534 -1.41 -16.83 5.44
CA ASP A 534 -1.29 -15.78 4.42
C ASP A 534 -0.51 -16.13 3.15
N PHE A 535 -0.52 -17.40 2.75
CA PHE A 535 0.28 -17.91 1.62
C PHE A 535 1.80 -17.67 1.78
N ASP A 536 2.27 -17.45 3.01
CA ASP A 536 3.65 -17.09 3.33
C ASP A 536 4.39 -18.24 4.03
N ARG A 537 5.61 -18.51 3.58
CA ARG A 537 6.44 -19.60 4.09
C ARG A 537 6.86 -19.43 5.56
N THR A 538 7.17 -18.20 5.97
CA THR A 538 7.59 -17.90 7.34
C THR A 538 6.40 -17.99 8.29
N LYS A 539 5.26 -17.42 7.92
CA LYS A 539 4.03 -17.58 8.71
C LYS A 539 3.58 -19.04 8.78
N GLY A 540 3.70 -19.80 7.70
CA GLY A 540 3.43 -21.23 7.70
C GLY A 540 4.27 -22.00 8.72
N LEU A 541 5.56 -21.63 8.86
CA LEU A 541 6.44 -22.16 9.91
C LEU A 541 5.92 -21.78 11.31
N ASP A 542 5.71 -20.48 11.57
CA ASP A 542 5.33 -19.98 12.90
C ASP A 542 3.98 -20.56 13.37
N VAL A 543 2.98 -20.57 12.50
CA VAL A 543 1.65 -21.12 12.80
C VAL A 543 1.75 -22.62 13.05
N MET A 544 2.44 -23.38 12.21
CA MET A 544 2.59 -24.81 12.41
C MET A 544 3.37 -25.14 13.70
N SER A 545 4.40 -24.37 14.04
CA SER A 545 5.14 -24.53 15.30
C SER A 545 4.25 -24.34 16.53
N ASN A 546 3.32 -23.38 16.49
CA ASN A 546 2.36 -23.16 17.57
C ASN A 546 1.30 -24.28 17.63
N LEU A 547 0.75 -24.67 16.48
CA LEU A 547 -0.24 -25.73 16.39
C LEU A 547 0.33 -27.09 16.81
N LEU A 548 1.59 -27.38 16.51
CA LEU A 548 2.25 -28.62 16.92
C LEU A 548 2.48 -28.68 18.44
N GLN A 549 2.66 -27.53 19.11
CA GLN A 549 2.72 -27.47 20.57
C GLN A 549 1.35 -27.71 21.21
N ALA A 550 0.29 -27.15 20.64
CA ALA A 550 -1.08 -27.32 21.13
C ALA A 550 -1.67 -28.71 20.79
N HIS A 551 -1.27 -29.29 19.66
CA HIS A 551 -1.77 -30.56 19.12
C HIS A 551 -0.61 -31.48 18.70
N PRO A 552 0.17 -32.01 19.67
CA PRO A 552 1.34 -32.83 19.38
C PRO A 552 1.01 -34.18 18.70
N ASP A 553 -0.26 -34.58 18.74
CA ASP A 553 -0.84 -35.79 18.17
C ASP A 553 -1.44 -35.60 16.77
N VAL A 554 -1.22 -34.43 16.13
CA VAL A 554 -1.61 -34.21 14.73
C VAL A 554 -0.94 -35.23 13.81
N GLN A 555 -1.69 -35.74 12.84
CA GLN A 555 -1.27 -36.76 11.86
C GLN A 555 -1.30 -36.23 10.42
N GLY A 556 -2.00 -35.13 10.16
CA GLY A 556 -2.08 -34.52 8.83
C GLY A 556 -2.09 -33.00 8.86
N VAL A 557 -1.57 -32.39 7.79
CA VAL A 557 -1.62 -30.95 7.53
C VAL A 557 -2.16 -30.74 6.13
N ILE A 558 -3.22 -29.94 5.99
CA ILE A 558 -3.62 -29.36 4.70
C ILE A 558 -3.15 -27.91 4.70
N ALA A 559 -2.33 -27.53 3.74
CA ALA A 559 -1.94 -26.15 3.53
C ALA A 559 -2.58 -25.63 2.23
N ALA A 560 -3.19 -24.45 2.29
CA ALA A 560 -3.84 -23.85 1.14
C ALA A 560 -2.86 -23.43 0.03
N ASN A 561 -1.54 -23.53 0.24
CA ASN A 561 -0.51 -23.44 -0.79
C ASN A 561 0.81 -24.12 -0.37
N ASP A 562 1.72 -24.27 -1.32
CA ASP A 562 3.01 -24.94 -1.13
C ASP A 562 3.95 -24.13 -0.24
N GLU A 563 3.93 -22.79 -0.30
CA GLU A 563 4.78 -21.96 0.56
C GLU A 563 4.48 -22.21 2.04
N MET A 564 3.21 -22.22 2.43
CA MET A 564 2.81 -22.57 3.80
C MET A 564 3.09 -24.04 4.12
N ALA A 565 2.92 -24.96 3.15
CA ALA A 565 3.24 -26.37 3.32
C ALA A 565 4.75 -26.57 3.62
N LEU A 566 5.63 -25.86 2.90
CA LEU A 566 7.08 -25.90 3.10
C LEU A 566 7.48 -25.30 4.45
N GLY A 567 6.81 -24.22 4.88
CA GLY A 567 6.93 -23.69 6.24
C GLY A 567 6.55 -24.73 7.30
N ALA A 568 5.42 -25.41 7.10
CA ALA A 568 4.93 -26.47 7.99
C ALA A 568 5.88 -27.67 8.04
N ILE A 569 6.43 -28.10 6.90
CA ILE A 569 7.44 -29.16 6.81
C ILE A 569 8.65 -28.80 7.66
N LYS A 570 9.10 -27.54 7.60
CA LYS A 570 10.22 -27.06 8.43
C LYS A 570 9.89 -27.08 9.93
N ALA A 571 8.67 -26.73 10.34
CA ALA A 571 8.23 -26.85 11.74
C ALA A 571 8.16 -28.30 12.22
N LEU A 572 7.70 -29.21 11.36
CA LEU A 572 7.54 -30.63 11.64
C LEU A 572 8.88 -31.38 11.70
N GLY A 573 9.91 -30.88 11.01
CA GLY A 573 11.22 -31.51 10.94
C GLY A 573 11.14 -32.95 10.43
N SER A 574 11.67 -33.90 11.20
CA SER A 574 11.71 -35.32 10.83
C SER A 574 10.34 -36.02 10.80
N LYS A 575 9.28 -35.39 11.34
CA LYS A 575 7.92 -35.92 11.32
C LYS A 575 7.26 -35.80 9.94
N ALA A 576 7.64 -34.79 9.16
CA ALA A 576 7.05 -34.49 7.85
C ALA A 576 7.22 -35.66 6.88
N GLY A 577 6.13 -36.06 6.22
CA GLY A 577 6.10 -37.18 5.27
C GLY A 577 6.14 -38.57 5.92
N LYS A 578 6.38 -38.65 7.23
CA LYS A 578 6.43 -39.90 8.01
C LYS A 578 5.21 -40.00 8.94
N SER A 579 5.34 -39.51 10.16
CA SER A 579 4.26 -39.54 11.15
C SER A 579 3.22 -38.44 10.91
N VAL A 580 3.58 -37.36 10.21
CA VAL A 580 2.65 -36.29 9.82
C VAL A 580 2.69 -36.11 8.31
N GLN A 581 1.56 -36.35 7.67
CA GLN A 581 1.41 -36.22 6.23
C GLN A 581 1.03 -34.78 5.88
N VAL A 582 1.64 -34.20 4.85
CA VAL A 582 1.42 -32.81 4.46
C VAL A 582 0.88 -32.78 3.03
N VAL A 583 -0.21 -32.07 2.80
CA VAL A 583 -0.75 -31.80 1.46
C VAL A 583 -0.73 -30.30 1.21
N GLY A 584 -0.12 -29.90 0.10
CA GLY A 584 -0.02 -28.53 -0.37
C GLY A 584 -0.91 -28.26 -1.58
N PHE A 585 -0.73 -27.07 -2.17
CA PHE A 585 -1.45 -26.57 -3.33
C PHE A 585 -0.51 -25.66 -4.10
N ASP A 586 -0.65 -25.55 -5.43
CA ASP A 586 0.11 -24.71 -6.37
C ASP A 586 1.00 -25.55 -7.31
N GLY A 587 1.71 -26.55 -6.80
CA GLY A 587 2.69 -27.30 -7.60
C GLY A 587 3.91 -26.45 -7.96
N THR A 588 4.38 -25.64 -7.01
CA THR A 588 5.58 -24.81 -7.19
C THR A 588 6.83 -25.67 -7.36
N PRO A 589 7.91 -25.18 -8.00
CA PRO A 589 9.14 -25.96 -8.15
C PRO A 589 9.71 -26.50 -6.82
N ASP A 590 9.63 -25.73 -5.74
CA ASP A 590 10.05 -26.17 -4.41
C ASP A 590 9.08 -27.19 -3.80
N GLY A 591 7.77 -27.00 -4.01
CA GLY A 591 6.73 -27.95 -3.61
C GLY A 591 6.89 -29.31 -4.30
N LEU A 592 7.11 -29.32 -5.62
CA LEU A 592 7.36 -30.54 -6.39
C LEU A 592 8.62 -31.27 -5.92
N LYS A 593 9.71 -30.54 -5.63
CA LYS A 593 10.91 -31.13 -5.01
C LYS A 593 10.61 -31.76 -3.64
N ALA A 594 9.76 -31.13 -2.83
CA ALA A 594 9.35 -31.69 -1.55
C ALA A 594 8.49 -32.96 -1.72
N VAL A 595 7.69 -33.04 -2.79
CA VAL A 595 6.97 -34.27 -3.18
C VAL A 595 7.94 -35.37 -3.59
N GLU A 596 8.95 -35.07 -4.42
CA GLU A 596 10.00 -36.01 -4.81
C GLU A 596 10.76 -36.57 -3.59
N GLN A 597 11.09 -35.69 -2.65
CA GLN A 597 11.74 -36.02 -1.38
C GLN A 597 10.83 -36.78 -0.41
N GLY A 598 9.51 -36.74 -0.62
CA GLY A 598 8.49 -37.37 0.23
C GLY A 598 8.23 -36.64 1.54
N THR A 599 8.74 -35.41 1.73
CA THR A 599 8.41 -34.55 2.89
C THR A 599 7.05 -33.88 2.73
N LEU A 600 6.64 -33.63 1.48
CA LEU A 600 5.29 -33.28 1.07
C LEU A 600 4.64 -34.52 0.45
N TYR A 601 3.47 -34.96 0.93
CA TYR A 601 2.82 -36.15 0.39
C TYR A 601 2.22 -35.89 -1.00
N ALA A 602 1.51 -34.77 -1.14
CA ALA A 602 0.93 -34.36 -2.40
C ALA A 602 0.88 -32.82 -2.49
N SER A 603 0.89 -32.30 -3.72
CA SER A 603 0.53 -30.92 -4.01
C SER A 603 -0.56 -30.90 -5.08
N VAL A 604 -1.63 -30.13 -4.85
CA VAL A 604 -2.62 -29.88 -5.90
C VAL A 604 -2.05 -28.83 -6.85
N ALA A 605 -1.42 -29.29 -7.92
CA ALA A 605 -0.70 -28.46 -8.86
C ALA A 605 -1.66 -27.63 -9.72
N GLN A 606 -1.39 -26.33 -9.74
CA GLN A 606 -2.00 -25.35 -10.61
C GLN A 606 -1.20 -25.21 -11.91
N GLN A 607 -1.71 -24.41 -12.84
CA GLN A 607 -1.03 -24.12 -14.11
C GLN A 607 -0.82 -22.60 -14.26
N PRO A 608 0.04 -21.97 -13.45
CA PRO A 608 0.17 -20.50 -13.40
C PRO A 608 0.57 -19.88 -14.74
N SER A 609 1.49 -20.49 -15.49
CA SER A 609 1.84 -20.02 -16.83
C SER A 609 0.65 -20.05 -17.79
N GLN A 610 -0.27 -21.02 -17.65
CA GLN A 610 -1.50 -21.04 -18.44
C GLN A 610 -2.50 -19.98 -18.00
N LEU A 611 -2.63 -19.70 -16.69
CA LEU A 611 -3.48 -18.60 -16.19
C LEU A 611 -3.07 -17.27 -16.83
N GLY A 612 -1.77 -16.96 -16.80
CA GLY A 612 -1.24 -15.74 -17.45
C GLY A 612 -1.46 -15.70 -18.96
N ARG A 613 -1.23 -16.84 -19.65
CA ARG A 613 -1.47 -16.98 -21.09
C ARG A 613 -2.93 -16.72 -21.47
N ILE A 614 -3.86 -17.40 -20.78
CA ILE A 614 -5.30 -17.31 -21.04
C ILE A 614 -5.82 -15.90 -20.70
N ALA A 615 -5.30 -15.26 -19.66
CA ALA A 615 -5.67 -13.89 -19.31
C ALA A 615 -5.29 -12.89 -20.42
N VAL A 616 -4.09 -13.01 -21.01
CA VAL A 616 -3.67 -12.14 -22.14
C VAL A 616 -4.49 -12.41 -23.39
N ASP A 617 -4.77 -13.67 -23.72
CA ASP A 617 -5.63 -14.02 -24.86
C ASP A 617 -7.04 -13.43 -24.72
N ASN A 618 -7.67 -13.58 -23.55
CA ASN A 618 -9.00 -13.03 -23.29
C ASN A 618 -9.01 -11.49 -23.25
N ALA A 619 -7.97 -10.87 -22.71
CA ALA A 619 -7.84 -9.42 -22.74
C ALA A 619 -7.76 -8.89 -24.18
N LEU A 620 -7.02 -9.56 -25.07
CA LEU A 620 -6.98 -9.20 -26.50
C LEU A 620 -8.34 -9.43 -27.19
N ARG A 621 -9.01 -10.55 -26.89
CA ARG A 621 -10.36 -10.83 -27.44
C ARG A 621 -11.37 -9.76 -27.02
N ALA A 622 -11.32 -9.32 -25.76
CA ALA A 622 -12.17 -8.27 -25.25
C ALA A 622 -11.92 -6.93 -25.96
N ILE A 623 -10.64 -6.58 -26.23
CA ILE A 623 -10.28 -5.41 -27.05
C ILE A 623 -10.91 -5.48 -28.44
N GLU A 624 -10.90 -6.67 -29.06
CA GLU A 624 -11.45 -6.91 -30.39
C GLU A 624 -12.99 -7.00 -30.42
N GLY A 625 -13.67 -6.80 -29.29
CA GLY A 625 -15.13 -6.90 -29.17
C GLY A 625 -15.66 -8.33 -29.31
N LYS A 626 -14.80 -9.34 -29.13
CA LYS A 626 -15.20 -10.75 -29.17
C LYS A 626 -15.71 -11.18 -27.80
N SER A 627 -16.75 -12.01 -27.78
CA SER A 627 -17.23 -12.63 -26.55
C SER A 627 -16.12 -13.48 -25.89
N VAL A 628 -16.01 -13.31 -24.58
CA VAL A 628 -15.19 -14.14 -23.68
C VAL A 628 -16.10 -14.88 -22.70
N GLU A 629 -15.60 -15.97 -22.13
CA GLU A 629 -16.30 -16.71 -21.10
C GLU A 629 -16.12 -16.01 -19.75
N GLU A 630 -17.23 -15.73 -19.05
CA GLU A 630 -17.21 -14.97 -17.79
C GLU A 630 -16.35 -15.64 -16.70
N THR A 631 -16.31 -16.97 -16.64
CA THR A 631 -15.52 -17.71 -15.66
C THR A 631 -14.83 -18.90 -16.31
N ILE A 632 -13.51 -18.81 -16.42
CA ILE A 632 -12.66 -19.84 -17.00
C ILE A 632 -11.96 -20.59 -15.85
N LYS A 633 -12.41 -21.82 -15.61
CA LYS A 633 -11.82 -22.70 -14.60
C LYS A 633 -10.69 -23.53 -15.19
N VAL A 634 -9.46 -23.21 -14.82
CA VAL A 634 -8.28 -23.97 -15.22
C VAL A 634 -8.16 -25.22 -14.34
N PRO A 635 -8.12 -26.44 -14.93
CA PRO A 635 -8.02 -27.67 -14.16
C PRO A 635 -6.74 -27.75 -13.34
N VAL A 636 -6.88 -28.26 -12.12
CA VAL A 636 -5.76 -28.60 -11.22
C VAL A 636 -5.55 -30.12 -11.21
N LYS A 637 -4.35 -30.55 -10.85
CA LYS A 637 -4.00 -31.98 -10.78
C LYS A 637 -3.29 -32.29 -9.48
N VAL A 638 -3.68 -33.38 -8.82
CA VAL A 638 -2.93 -33.89 -7.67
C VAL A 638 -1.60 -34.47 -8.16
N VAL A 639 -0.52 -33.91 -7.65
CA VAL A 639 0.84 -34.37 -7.89
C VAL A 639 1.35 -35.08 -6.65
N THR A 640 1.77 -36.33 -6.84
CA THR A 640 2.33 -37.21 -5.83
C THR A 640 3.67 -37.75 -6.32
N LYS A 641 4.38 -38.50 -5.49
CA LYS A 641 5.68 -39.06 -5.85
C LYS A 641 5.63 -39.95 -7.10
N GLU A 642 4.47 -40.55 -7.38
CA GLU A 642 4.25 -41.44 -8.52
C GLU A 642 4.19 -40.71 -9.87
N ASN A 643 3.77 -39.43 -9.90
CA ASN A 643 3.55 -38.68 -11.15
C ASN A 643 4.33 -37.37 -11.26
N VAL A 644 5.08 -36.97 -10.21
CA VAL A 644 5.81 -35.68 -10.15
C VAL A 644 6.78 -35.46 -11.31
N ALA A 645 7.40 -36.51 -11.83
CA ALA A 645 8.31 -36.42 -12.98
C ALA A 645 7.65 -35.82 -14.25
N GLY A 646 6.32 -35.88 -14.36
CA GLY A 646 5.57 -35.25 -15.46
C GLY A 646 5.31 -33.75 -15.30
N PHE A 647 5.70 -33.17 -14.16
CA PHE A 647 5.46 -31.76 -13.80
C PHE A 647 6.77 -30.98 -13.54
N SER A 648 7.90 -31.67 -13.35
CA SER A 648 9.22 -31.10 -13.09
C SER A 648 9.94 -30.60 -14.36
N GLY A 649 9.24 -29.88 -15.27
CA GLY A 649 9.74 -29.47 -16.60
C GLY A 649 9.65 -27.98 -16.89
#